data_AF-A0A4R8HHJ2-F1
#
_entry.id   AF-A0A4R8HHJ2-F1
#
_cell.length_a   1.000
_cell.length_b   1.000
_cell.length_c   1.000
_cell.angle_alpha   90.00
_cell.angle_beta   90.00
_cell.angle_gamma   90.00
#
_symmetry.space_group_name_H-M   'P 1'
#
loop_
_entity.id
_entity.type
_entity.pdbx_description
1 polymer ?
#
loop_
_entity_poly.entity_id
_entity_poly.type
_entity_poly.pdbx_seq_one_letter_code
_entity_poly.pdbx_strand_id
1 'polypeptide(L)'
;MSKATEPSKPIYALCGVESGGRSLLQACGATLCLNPETGQAERGFVGLPMGVGDPEAGGLFEEMWAVVRVDDADGGLLVRAADGSIAAMRFAKGWVFYTGERRGAVEAILNLGAANDALAARLATPNDFGVADAGDFGVAVAGRGGYARAGVCGQAFGALLTIAGVCGRATLEQSRGVAVVGAHGEASGGDVAILCADGPEATLRGGNECTAFSQYDIRAVTLGAFGRAFALGEVARVEIAAGGTVVVMAAVEGKTRIKVGDRSSVILRFRDDDGARRFVFATPGSLGLQAGVEAVFVDAAFRDVRTWTATEAGIRALIDQDSETHGRLQVRSAALAASRQRAARAQPDHDRCLSEAATEPACGDVEPGAVDRQGGRHRQPAGGETDPRPIVILCKLTDENAFLTVGQTVRAKDWDPDPKSESGVFGLLWGGGDPSLGMIDYVGTFEDWALVRVESYVAVAPPDEIGRPSAVKFHSGVIMLSGPRRTILSELIALGADPRQLVGRLAKAGDRGCAAVGRHGAAHAGRAGWAFAGAHSDSSVGDKGVAIAGFAGFASAGAGGIAMAEENGVAVAGAGGLAISEGKRYGAAHAGTGGLAIGDGRFKTVGAGVGGVALATSYGGALTVGDDGVAFGPGHVTLGRNCVAIGFETVSAGEGSLLVWSIASEAGAPRYETAIVGAGGVLPNIRYGVDAGALKPLGDPPEI
;
A
#
# COMPACT_ATOMS: atom_id res chain seq x y z
N MET A 1 -47.76 16.95 -46.04
CA MET A 1 -46.90 15.79 -45.70
C MET A 1 -45.66 16.33 -45.03
N SER A 2 -45.62 16.31 -43.68
CA SER A 2 -44.47 16.76 -42.90
C SER A 2 -43.32 15.77 -43.08
N LYS A 3 -42.10 16.29 -43.26
CA LYS A 3 -40.87 15.51 -43.19
C LYS A 3 -40.87 14.75 -41.87
N ALA A 4 -40.80 13.42 -41.94
CA ALA A 4 -40.44 12.61 -40.79
C ALA A 4 -39.02 13.01 -40.39
N THR A 5 -38.90 13.77 -39.30
CA THR A 5 -37.67 13.92 -38.54
C THR A 5 -37.16 12.51 -38.20
N GLU A 6 -35.91 12.21 -38.56
CA GLU A 6 -35.24 11.00 -38.08
C GLU A 6 -35.44 10.90 -36.56
N PRO A 7 -35.77 9.72 -36.02
CA PRO A 7 -35.85 9.54 -34.58
C PRO A 7 -34.48 9.90 -34.00
N SER A 8 -34.45 10.94 -33.18
CA SER A 8 -33.26 11.32 -32.43
C SER A 8 -32.76 10.13 -31.63
N LYS A 9 -31.44 9.93 -31.63
CA LYS A 9 -30.83 8.80 -30.94
C LYS A 9 -31.20 8.85 -29.46
N PRO A 10 -31.63 7.73 -28.87
CA PRO A 10 -31.95 7.69 -27.44
C PRO A 10 -30.71 8.07 -26.61
N ILE A 11 -30.92 8.79 -25.52
CA ILE A 11 -29.86 9.18 -24.59
C ILE A 11 -29.83 8.17 -23.44
N TYR A 12 -28.66 7.62 -23.13
CA TYR A 12 -28.50 6.76 -21.96
C TYR A 12 -27.97 7.58 -20.78
N ALA A 13 -28.55 7.39 -19.60
CA ALA A 13 -28.18 8.08 -18.37
C ALA A 13 -27.63 7.08 -17.35
N LEU A 14 -26.47 7.39 -16.77
CA LEU A 14 -25.92 6.66 -15.63
C LEU A 14 -26.44 7.27 -14.33
N CYS A 15 -27.15 6.50 -13.52
CA CYS A 15 -27.88 7.03 -12.36
C CYS A 15 -27.53 6.24 -11.09
N GLY A 16 -27.46 6.91 -9.94
CA GLY A 16 -27.58 6.25 -8.64
C GLY A 16 -29.02 5.78 -8.40
N VAL A 17 -29.20 4.55 -7.90
CA VAL A 17 -30.52 3.91 -7.74
C VAL A 17 -31.41 4.60 -6.68
N GLU A 18 -30.82 5.35 -5.74
CA GLU A 18 -31.55 6.07 -4.68
C GLU A 18 -31.64 7.59 -4.89
N SER A 19 -31.25 8.09 -6.07
CA SER A 19 -31.27 9.53 -6.35
C SER A 19 -32.68 10.13 -6.26
N GLY A 20 -32.95 10.87 -5.18
CA GLY A 20 -34.13 11.74 -5.08
C GLY A 20 -35.22 11.37 -4.07
N GLY A 21 -34.97 10.43 -3.15
CA GLY A 21 -35.79 10.28 -1.93
C GLY A 21 -37.28 10.06 -2.20
N ARG A 22 -37.63 8.90 -2.79
CA ARG A 22 -38.91 8.13 -2.65
C ARG A 22 -39.20 7.17 -3.82
N SER A 23 -38.39 7.11 -4.86
CA SER A 23 -38.60 6.18 -5.98
C SER A 23 -37.33 5.37 -6.29
N LEU A 24 -37.30 4.11 -5.85
CA LEU A 24 -36.28 3.14 -6.25
C LEU A 24 -36.42 2.85 -7.76
N LEU A 25 -35.31 2.97 -8.50
CA LEU A 25 -35.28 2.46 -9.88
C LEU A 25 -35.50 0.95 -9.86
N GLN A 26 -36.45 0.46 -10.65
CA GLN A 26 -36.73 -0.98 -10.76
C GLN A 26 -35.52 -1.72 -11.35
N ALA A 27 -35.35 -2.99 -10.96
CA ALA A 27 -34.24 -3.82 -11.42
C ALA A 27 -34.14 -3.90 -12.97
N CYS A 28 -35.27 -3.89 -13.67
CA CYS A 28 -35.37 -3.74 -15.12
C CYS A 28 -36.78 -3.26 -15.50
N GLY A 29 -36.90 -2.58 -16.66
CA GLY A 29 -38.19 -2.17 -17.22
C GLY A 29 -38.48 -0.67 -17.13
N ALA A 30 -39.72 -0.28 -17.43
CA ALA A 30 -40.13 1.12 -17.47
C ALA A 30 -40.20 1.70 -16.06
N THR A 31 -39.48 2.80 -15.83
CA THR A 31 -39.56 3.59 -14.61
C THR A 31 -40.31 4.89 -14.85
N LEU A 32 -41.09 5.31 -13.86
CA LEU A 32 -41.91 6.50 -13.92
C LEU A 32 -41.92 7.19 -12.56
N CYS A 33 -41.46 8.44 -12.52
CA CYS A 33 -41.51 9.25 -11.31
C CYS A 33 -42.83 10.02 -11.27
N LEU A 34 -43.84 9.47 -10.56
CA LEU A 34 -45.08 10.17 -10.24
C LEU A 34 -45.27 10.23 -8.73
N ASN A 35 -45.74 11.36 -8.21
CA ASN A 35 -46.32 11.45 -6.88
C ASN A 35 -47.61 10.59 -6.87
N PRO A 36 -47.71 9.60 -5.96
CA PRO A 36 -48.82 8.66 -5.93
C PRO A 36 -50.16 9.29 -5.51
N GLU A 37 -50.16 10.45 -4.84
CA GLU A 37 -51.36 11.16 -4.40
C GLU A 37 -51.88 12.16 -5.44
N THR A 38 -50.99 12.76 -6.24
CA THR A 38 -51.35 13.82 -7.20
C THR A 38 -51.24 13.42 -8.65
N GLY A 39 -50.57 12.30 -8.96
CA GLY A 39 -50.28 11.88 -10.33
C GLY A 39 -49.35 12.85 -11.09
N GLN A 40 -48.70 13.78 -10.40
CA GLN A 40 -47.76 14.76 -10.97
C GLN A 40 -46.32 14.33 -10.74
N ALA A 41 -45.40 14.66 -11.65
CA ALA A 41 -43.99 14.32 -11.51
C ALA A 41 -43.34 15.13 -10.37
N GLU A 42 -42.95 14.47 -9.27
CA GLU A 42 -42.15 15.10 -8.22
C GLU A 42 -40.66 14.93 -8.53
N ARG A 43 -39.97 16.05 -8.73
CA ARG A 43 -38.50 16.22 -8.87
C ARG A 43 -37.73 15.41 -9.93
N GLY A 44 -38.31 14.39 -10.57
CA GLY A 44 -37.70 13.61 -11.65
C GLY A 44 -36.48 12.79 -11.20
N PHE A 45 -36.15 11.76 -11.95
CA PHE A 45 -34.86 11.06 -11.78
C PHE A 45 -33.71 11.94 -12.27
N VAL A 46 -32.52 11.73 -11.72
CA VAL A 46 -31.31 12.44 -12.14
C VAL A 46 -30.22 11.43 -12.50
N GLY A 47 -29.53 11.66 -13.61
CA GLY A 47 -28.44 10.81 -14.06
C GLY A 47 -27.48 11.54 -14.98
N LEU A 48 -26.33 10.95 -15.25
CA LEU A 48 -25.31 11.52 -16.13
C LEU A 48 -25.54 11.09 -17.56
N PRO A 49 -25.81 12.01 -18.50
CA PRO A 49 -25.98 11.66 -19.90
C PRO A 49 -24.68 11.08 -20.45
N MET A 50 -24.77 9.86 -20.98
CA MET A 50 -23.63 9.03 -21.41
C MET A 50 -22.53 8.90 -20.35
N GLY A 51 -22.90 9.00 -19.06
CA GLY A 51 -21.97 8.96 -17.93
C GLY A 51 -21.07 10.19 -17.78
N VAL A 52 -21.35 11.28 -18.52
CA VAL A 52 -20.60 12.54 -18.48
C VAL A 52 -21.30 13.54 -17.58
N GLY A 53 -20.54 14.14 -16.67
CA GLY A 53 -20.99 15.25 -15.82
C GLY A 53 -20.45 15.14 -14.41
N ASP A 54 -21.17 15.76 -13.47
CA ASP A 54 -20.85 15.76 -12.04
C ASP A 54 -21.36 14.47 -11.38
N PRO A 55 -20.49 13.53 -10.95
CA PRO A 55 -20.88 12.30 -10.27
C PRO A 55 -21.86 12.52 -9.12
N GLU A 56 -21.75 13.65 -8.43
CA GLU A 56 -22.61 13.98 -7.30
C GLU A 56 -24.05 14.24 -7.75
N ALA A 57 -24.21 15.06 -8.79
CA ALA A 57 -25.52 15.39 -9.34
C ALA A 57 -26.22 14.16 -9.93
N GLY A 58 -25.45 13.19 -10.46
CA GLY A 58 -25.96 11.89 -10.94
C GLY A 58 -26.25 10.87 -9.84
N GLY A 59 -25.94 11.16 -8.57
CA GLY A 59 -26.14 10.24 -7.45
C GLY A 59 -25.17 9.05 -7.44
N LEU A 60 -23.98 9.17 -8.04
CA LEU A 60 -23.06 8.04 -8.20
C LEU A 60 -22.36 7.59 -6.89
N PHE A 61 -22.65 8.24 -5.75
CA PHE A 61 -22.23 7.77 -4.42
C PHE A 61 -22.90 6.47 -3.99
N GLU A 62 -24.05 6.16 -4.57
CA GLU A 62 -24.81 4.96 -4.22
C GLU A 62 -24.05 3.67 -4.59
N GLU A 63 -24.30 2.60 -3.85
CA GLU A 63 -23.67 1.28 -4.11
C GLU A 63 -24.17 0.67 -5.41
N MET A 64 -25.45 0.90 -5.72
CA MET A 64 -26.13 0.36 -6.89
C MET A 64 -26.34 1.46 -7.92
N TRP A 65 -25.95 1.18 -9.15
CA TRP A 65 -26.10 2.08 -10.29
C TRP A 65 -27.06 1.48 -11.31
N ALA A 66 -27.69 2.37 -12.06
CA ALA A 66 -28.59 2.02 -13.15
C ALA A 66 -28.18 2.71 -14.46
N VAL A 67 -28.34 1.99 -15.55
CA VAL A 67 -28.26 2.56 -16.91
C VAL A 67 -29.68 2.69 -17.44
N VAL A 68 -30.12 3.92 -17.62
CA VAL A 68 -31.49 4.25 -18.00
C VAL A 68 -31.49 4.85 -19.39
N ARG A 69 -32.25 4.27 -20.32
CA ARG A 69 -32.54 4.89 -21.60
C ARG A 69 -33.64 5.93 -21.42
N VAL A 70 -33.37 7.13 -21.87
CA VAL A 70 -34.30 8.25 -21.91
C VAL A 70 -34.55 8.58 -23.37
N ASP A 71 -35.81 8.43 -23.80
CA ASP A 71 -36.21 8.83 -25.14
C ASP A 71 -36.54 10.33 -25.15
N ASP A 72 -36.27 11.02 -26.27
CA ASP A 72 -36.44 12.47 -26.37
C ASP A 72 -37.86 12.98 -26.06
N ALA A 73 -38.88 12.13 -26.26
CA ALA A 73 -40.27 12.42 -25.92
C ALA A 73 -40.51 12.53 -24.39
N ASP A 74 -39.60 11.99 -23.57
CA ASP A 74 -39.74 11.89 -22.11
C ASP A 74 -39.08 13.04 -21.33
N GLY A 75 -38.53 14.04 -22.04
CA GLY A 75 -38.18 15.35 -21.47
C GLY A 75 -36.87 15.40 -20.68
N GLY A 76 -35.80 14.76 -21.16
CA GLY A 76 -34.45 14.88 -20.58
C GLY A 76 -33.97 16.34 -20.54
N LEU A 77 -33.95 16.95 -19.37
CA LEU A 77 -33.46 18.32 -19.15
C LEU A 77 -32.03 18.29 -18.66
N LEU A 78 -31.09 18.77 -19.48
CA LEU A 78 -29.70 18.95 -19.07
C LEU A 78 -29.59 20.02 -17.98
N VAL A 79 -29.02 19.63 -16.85
CA VAL A 79 -28.61 20.51 -15.77
C VAL A 79 -27.17 20.92 -16.04
N ARG A 80 -26.90 22.22 -16.10
CA ARG A 80 -25.55 22.75 -16.32
C ARG A 80 -24.95 23.27 -15.02
N ALA A 81 -23.64 23.10 -14.87
CA ALA A 81 -22.86 23.72 -13.80
C ALA A 81 -22.64 25.22 -14.07
N ALA A 82 -22.09 25.93 -13.08
CA ALA A 82 -21.85 27.37 -13.15
C ALA A 82 -20.87 27.78 -14.27
N ASP A 83 -20.00 26.87 -14.70
CA ASP A 83 -19.05 27.04 -15.81
C ASP A 83 -19.65 26.69 -17.18
N GLY A 84 -20.93 26.31 -17.23
CA GLY A 84 -21.64 25.92 -18.45
C GLY A 84 -21.47 24.46 -18.88
N SER A 85 -20.62 23.68 -18.19
CA SER A 85 -20.49 22.23 -18.41
C SER A 85 -21.78 21.49 -18.04
N ILE A 86 -21.96 20.27 -18.56
CA ILE A 86 -23.11 19.44 -18.20
C ILE A 86 -22.85 18.85 -16.81
N ALA A 87 -23.68 19.19 -15.83
CA ALA A 87 -23.61 18.62 -14.50
C ALA A 87 -24.39 17.30 -14.43
N ALA A 88 -25.60 17.25 -14.96
CA ALA A 88 -26.43 16.04 -15.01
C ALA A 88 -27.57 16.19 -16.02
N MET A 89 -28.46 15.21 -16.09
CA MET A 89 -29.72 15.24 -16.81
C MET A 89 -30.85 14.83 -15.87
N ARG A 90 -31.94 15.59 -15.86
CA ARG A 90 -33.18 15.23 -15.18
C ARG A 90 -34.18 14.65 -16.16
N PHE A 91 -34.88 13.58 -15.77
CA PHE A 91 -35.89 12.96 -16.62
C PHE A 91 -37.04 12.39 -15.77
N ALA A 92 -38.26 12.40 -16.31
CA ALA A 92 -39.44 11.92 -15.58
C ALA A 92 -39.72 10.42 -15.82
N LYS A 93 -39.28 9.90 -16.97
CA LYS A 93 -39.47 8.51 -17.38
C LYS A 93 -38.23 7.98 -18.08
N GLY A 94 -38.05 6.67 -18.02
CA GLY A 94 -37.00 5.99 -18.79
C GLY A 94 -37.15 4.47 -18.70
N TRP A 95 -36.39 3.78 -19.54
CA TRP A 95 -36.30 2.32 -19.51
C TRP A 95 -34.99 1.89 -18.87
N VAL A 96 -35.06 1.16 -17.76
CA VAL A 96 -33.88 0.67 -17.06
C VAL A 96 -33.33 -0.57 -17.79
N PHE A 97 -32.14 -0.43 -18.36
CA PHE A 97 -31.41 -1.49 -19.07
C PHE A 97 -30.59 -2.36 -18.14
N TYR A 98 -30.02 -1.73 -17.13
CA TYR A 98 -29.17 -2.39 -16.16
C TYR A 98 -29.43 -1.75 -14.80
N THR A 99 -29.50 -2.58 -13.76
CA THR A 99 -29.41 -2.16 -12.36
C THR A 99 -28.51 -3.15 -11.66
N GLY A 100 -27.45 -2.68 -11.01
CA GLY A 100 -26.46 -3.58 -10.44
C GLY A 100 -25.27 -2.85 -9.86
N GLU A 101 -24.18 -3.60 -9.68
CA GLU A 101 -22.91 -3.07 -9.20
C GLU A 101 -22.30 -2.06 -10.20
N ARG A 102 -21.50 -1.13 -9.67
CA ARG A 102 -20.90 -0.03 -10.45
C ARG A 102 -20.13 -0.52 -11.67
N ARG A 103 -19.33 -1.59 -11.53
CA ARG A 103 -18.60 -2.20 -12.65
C ARG A 103 -19.52 -2.58 -13.81
N GLY A 104 -20.59 -3.31 -13.54
CA GLY A 104 -21.50 -3.74 -14.60
C GLY A 104 -22.28 -2.58 -15.22
N ALA A 105 -22.57 -1.51 -14.45
CA ALA A 105 -23.19 -0.31 -15.00
C ALA A 105 -22.24 0.47 -15.92
N VAL A 106 -20.96 0.58 -15.56
CA VAL A 106 -19.92 1.21 -16.40
C VAL A 106 -19.68 0.37 -17.67
N GLU A 107 -19.56 -0.95 -17.55
CA GLU A 107 -19.43 -1.85 -18.71
C GLU A 107 -20.67 -1.75 -19.62
N ALA A 108 -21.87 -1.70 -19.05
CA ALA A 108 -23.11 -1.55 -19.81
C ALA A 108 -23.17 -0.24 -20.59
N ILE A 109 -22.81 0.91 -19.97
CA ILE A 109 -22.86 2.20 -20.67
C ILE A 109 -21.74 2.35 -21.71
N LEU A 110 -20.57 1.73 -21.50
CA LEU A 110 -19.50 1.64 -22.50
C LEU A 110 -19.93 0.81 -23.71
N ASN A 111 -20.59 -0.33 -23.49
CA ASN A 111 -21.16 -1.16 -24.57
C ASN A 111 -22.25 -0.43 -25.38
N LEU A 112 -22.85 0.61 -24.81
CA LEU A 112 -23.82 1.50 -25.49
C LEU A 112 -23.14 2.69 -26.20
N GLY A 113 -21.82 2.75 -26.20
CA GLY A 113 -21.01 3.72 -26.97
C GLY A 113 -20.53 4.94 -26.19
N ALA A 114 -20.53 4.91 -24.86
CA ALA A 114 -19.90 5.97 -24.06
C ALA A 114 -18.37 5.97 -24.25
N ALA A 115 -17.76 7.16 -24.20
CA ALA A 115 -16.31 7.33 -24.31
C ALA A 115 -15.67 7.25 -22.90
N ASN A 116 -14.79 6.26 -22.69
CA ASN A 116 -14.25 5.94 -21.36
C ASN A 116 -13.41 7.08 -20.74
N ASP A 117 -12.70 7.84 -21.55
CA ASP A 117 -11.90 9.00 -21.14
C ASP A 117 -12.75 10.17 -20.63
N ALA A 118 -13.95 10.32 -21.20
CA ALA A 118 -14.92 11.35 -20.85
C ALA A 118 -15.89 10.96 -19.71
N LEU A 119 -15.92 9.68 -19.31
CA LEU A 119 -16.77 9.21 -18.22
C LEU A 119 -16.37 9.83 -16.87
N ALA A 120 -17.37 10.22 -16.10
CA ALA A 120 -17.20 10.68 -14.72
C ALA A 120 -16.79 9.54 -13.77
N ALA A 121 -17.09 8.29 -14.15
CA ALA A 121 -16.64 7.06 -13.50
C ALA A 121 -15.88 6.20 -14.52
N ARG A 122 -14.55 6.34 -14.56
CA ARG A 122 -13.68 5.67 -15.55
C ARG A 122 -13.54 4.18 -15.27
N LEU A 123 -13.38 3.38 -16.33
CA LEU A 123 -12.94 1.99 -16.22
C LEU A 123 -11.46 1.89 -16.63
N ALA A 124 -10.58 1.47 -15.72
CA ALA A 124 -9.18 1.21 -16.00
C ALA A 124 -8.91 -0.29 -15.99
N THR A 125 -8.57 -0.88 -17.14
CA THR A 125 -8.30 -2.31 -17.31
C THR A 125 -6.97 -2.52 -18.05
N PRO A 126 -5.81 -2.37 -17.40
CA PRO A 126 -4.53 -2.77 -17.98
C PRO A 126 -4.49 -4.29 -18.24
N ASN A 127 -3.44 -4.71 -18.95
CA ASN A 127 -3.07 -6.12 -19.09
C ASN A 127 -2.76 -6.79 -17.74
N ASP A 128 -2.51 -8.10 -17.76
CA ASP A 128 -2.39 -8.95 -16.56
C ASP A 128 -1.38 -8.48 -15.50
N PHE A 129 -0.42 -7.61 -15.84
CA PHE A 129 0.65 -7.16 -14.95
C PHE A 129 0.76 -5.62 -14.84
N GLY A 130 -0.23 -4.88 -15.35
CA GLY A 130 -0.18 -3.42 -15.39
C GLY A 130 -0.79 -2.71 -14.17
N VAL A 131 -0.72 -1.38 -14.20
CA VAL A 131 -1.30 -0.49 -13.20
C VAL A 131 -2.64 0.06 -13.71
N ALA A 132 -3.71 -0.20 -12.97
CA ALA A 132 -5.04 0.33 -13.21
C ALA A 132 -5.27 1.50 -12.26
N ASP A 133 -5.44 2.71 -12.78
CA ASP A 133 -5.84 3.86 -11.98
C ASP A 133 -7.09 4.51 -12.57
N ALA A 134 -8.18 4.46 -11.83
CA ALA A 134 -9.48 4.93 -12.29
C ALA A 134 -9.90 6.29 -11.68
N GLY A 135 -9.11 6.86 -10.78
CA GLY A 135 -9.46 8.11 -10.09
C GLY A 135 -10.72 7.98 -9.21
N ASP A 136 -11.28 9.11 -8.77
CA ASP A 136 -12.48 9.13 -7.93
C ASP A 136 -13.70 8.54 -8.68
N PHE A 137 -14.55 7.80 -7.98
CA PHE A 137 -15.74 7.08 -8.48
C PHE A 137 -15.48 6.01 -9.55
N GLY A 138 -14.25 5.91 -10.05
CA GLY A 138 -13.85 4.98 -11.09
C GLY A 138 -13.77 3.53 -10.61
N VAL A 139 -13.70 2.64 -11.59
CA VAL A 139 -13.51 1.21 -11.43
C VAL A 139 -12.14 0.85 -12.01
N ALA A 140 -11.20 0.45 -11.17
CA ALA A 140 -9.89 -0.04 -11.56
C ALA A 140 -9.86 -1.56 -11.45
N VAL A 141 -9.52 -2.26 -12.53
CA VAL A 141 -9.43 -3.72 -12.59
C VAL A 141 -8.06 -4.09 -13.14
N ALA A 142 -7.22 -4.72 -12.33
CA ALA A 142 -5.90 -5.18 -12.74
C ALA A 142 -5.83 -6.70 -12.67
N GLY A 143 -5.17 -7.33 -13.66
CA GLY A 143 -5.11 -8.79 -13.77
C GLY A 143 -4.13 -9.46 -12.79
N ARG A 144 -3.64 -10.65 -13.17
CA ARG A 144 -3.01 -11.65 -12.28
C ARG A 144 -1.81 -11.17 -11.44
N GLY A 145 -1.05 -10.19 -11.92
CA GLY A 145 0.05 -9.53 -11.22
C GLY A 145 -0.08 -8.02 -11.24
N GLY A 146 -1.29 -7.52 -11.50
CA GLY A 146 -1.58 -6.11 -11.66
C GLY A 146 -1.90 -5.42 -10.35
N TYR A 147 -1.84 -4.10 -10.41
CA TYR A 147 -2.06 -3.20 -9.29
C TYR A 147 -3.26 -2.30 -9.60
N ALA A 148 -4.19 -2.16 -8.67
CA ALA A 148 -5.40 -1.38 -8.90
C ALA A 148 -5.55 -0.24 -7.88
N ARG A 149 -5.87 0.95 -8.37
CA ARG A 149 -6.19 2.12 -7.57
C ARG A 149 -7.48 2.75 -8.02
N ALA A 150 -8.36 2.99 -7.07
CA ALA A 150 -9.53 3.83 -7.24
C ALA A 150 -9.57 4.88 -6.13
N GLY A 151 -10.09 6.06 -6.45
CA GLY A 151 -10.16 7.20 -5.55
C GLY A 151 -11.34 7.12 -4.59
N VAL A 152 -11.87 8.29 -4.20
CA VAL A 152 -13.05 8.41 -3.34
C VAL A 152 -14.24 7.70 -4.00
N CYS A 153 -14.95 6.86 -3.24
CA CYS A 153 -16.05 6.03 -3.75
C CYS A 153 -15.68 5.16 -4.96
N GLY A 154 -14.40 4.95 -5.22
CA GLY A 154 -13.93 4.10 -6.30
C GLY A 154 -14.01 2.61 -5.95
N GLN A 155 -14.03 1.77 -6.97
CA GLN A 155 -13.88 0.32 -6.80
C GLN A 155 -12.57 -0.13 -7.43
N ALA A 156 -11.73 -0.80 -6.66
CA ALA A 156 -10.48 -1.37 -7.13
C ALA A 156 -10.55 -2.89 -6.99
N PHE A 157 -10.18 -3.58 -8.06
CA PHE A 157 -10.10 -5.03 -8.18
C PHE A 157 -8.70 -5.36 -8.69
N GLY A 158 -7.92 -6.13 -7.94
CA GLY A 158 -6.54 -6.40 -8.30
C GLY A 158 -6.02 -7.68 -7.67
N ALA A 159 -4.87 -8.14 -8.12
CA ALA A 159 -4.25 -9.35 -7.59
C ALA A 159 -3.22 -9.04 -6.49
N LEU A 160 -2.27 -8.14 -6.72
CA LEU A 160 -1.14 -7.93 -5.80
C LEU A 160 -1.38 -6.80 -4.80
N LEU A 161 -1.84 -5.65 -5.28
CA LEU A 161 -2.13 -4.48 -4.45
C LEU A 161 -3.35 -3.76 -5.01
N THR A 162 -4.31 -3.52 -4.12
CA THR A 162 -5.58 -2.90 -4.45
C THR A 162 -5.84 -1.79 -3.44
N ILE A 163 -6.01 -0.56 -3.92
CA ILE A 163 -6.21 0.62 -3.08
C ILE A 163 -7.51 1.29 -3.47
N ALA A 164 -8.36 1.57 -2.48
CA ALA A 164 -9.56 2.38 -2.67
C ALA A 164 -9.61 3.53 -1.66
N GLY A 165 -10.10 4.69 -2.09
CA GLY A 165 -10.22 5.87 -1.24
C GLY A 165 -11.33 5.78 -0.20
N VAL A 166 -11.72 6.94 0.36
CA VAL A 166 -12.84 7.08 1.30
C VAL A 166 -14.12 6.54 0.67
N CYS A 167 -14.92 5.76 1.41
CA CYS A 167 -16.13 5.08 0.93
C CYS A 167 -15.89 4.17 -0.29
N GLY A 168 -14.63 3.81 -0.57
CA GLY A 168 -14.26 2.96 -1.69
C GLY A 168 -14.32 1.48 -1.33
N ARG A 169 -14.16 0.63 -2.35
CA ARG A 169 -14.07 -0.83 -2.18
C ARG A 169 -12.79 -1.36 -2.81
N ALA A 170 -11.95 -2.00 -2.02
CA ALA A 170 -10.73 -2.66 -2.46
C ALA A 170 -10.90 -4.18 -2.37
N THR A 171 -10.95 -4.86 -3.51
CA THR A 171 -11.13 -6.31 -3.58
C THR A 171 -9.90 -6.97 -4.19
N LEU A 172 -9.34 -7.95 -3.49
CA LEU A 172 -8.33 -8.84 -4.06
C LEU A 172 -9.03 -9.98 -4.77
N GLU A 173 -8.75 -10.14 -6.07
CA GLU A 173 -9.28 -11.26 -6.86
C GLU A 173 -8.51 -12.56 -6.61
N GLN A 174 -7.35 -12.48 -5.97
CA GLN A 174 -6.53 -13.63 -5.61
C GLN A 174 -6.46 -13.88 -4.11
N SER A 175 -6.00 -15.08 -3.76
CA SER A 175 -5.75 -15.48 -2.38
C SER A 175 -4.59 -14.74 -1.73
N ARG A 176 -3.74 -14.02 -2.47
CA ARG A 176 -2.58 -13.30 -1.91
C ARG A 176 -2.55 -11.88 -2.43
N GLY A 177 -2.26 -10.93 -1.55
CA GLY A 177 -2.07 -9.53 -1.91
C GLY A 177 -2.36 -8.57 -0.75
N VAL A 178 -2.35 -7.28 -1.06
CA VAL A 178 -2.60 -6.19 -0.11
C VAL A 178 -3.84 -5.40 -0.56
N ALA A 179 -4.83 -5.27 0.31
CA ALA A 179 -5.97 -4.40 0.10
C ALA A 179 -5.93 -3.25 1.10
N VAL A 180 -5.95 -2.01 0.62
CA VAL A 180 -5.98 -0.80 1.45
C VAL A 180 -7.23 0.00 1.13
N VAL A 181 -7.94 0.41 2.18
CA VAL A 181 -9.15 1.22 2.02
C VAL A 181 -9.16 2.43 2.93
N GLY A 182 -9.69 3.55 2.45
CA GLY A 182 -9.91 4.75 3.27
C GLY A 182 -11.11 4.63 4.23
N ALA A 183 -11.42 5.75 4.90
CA ALA A 183 -12.54 5.85 5.83
C ALA A 183 -13.87 5.38 5.23
N HIS A 184 -14.71 4.69 6.01
CA HIS A 184 -16.00 4.13 5.60
C HIS A 184 -15.96 3.17 4.40
N GLY A 185 -14.79 2.73 3.96
CA GLY A 185 -14.70 1.80 2.85
C GLY A 185 -14.62 0.34 3.29
N GLU A 186 -14.61 -0.54 2.29
CA GLU A 186 -14.52 -1.98 2.47
C GLU A 186 -13.27 -2.55 1.78
N ALA A 187 -12.47 -3.31 2.53
CA ALA A 187 -11.40 -4.11 1.97
C ALA A 187 -11.77 -5.59 2.08
N SER A 188 -11.66 -6.32 0.98
CA SER A 188 -11.89 -7.77 0.95
C SER A 188 -10.75 -8.51 0.27
N GLY A 189 -10.33 -9.64 0.84
CA GLY A 189 -9.33 -10.51 0.23
C GLY A 189 -9.60 -12.00 0.43
N GLY A 190 -8.90 -12.83 -0.35
CA GLY A 190 -8.93 -14.28 -0.22
C GLY A 190 -8.19 -14.77 1.03
N ASP A 191 -7.52 -15.93 0.96
CA ASP A 191 -6.96 -16.56 2.16
C ASP A 191 -5.79 -15.77 2.78
N VAL A 192 -4.68 -15.59 2.07
CA VAL A 192 -3.44 -15.03 2.61
C VAL A 192 -3.28 -13.57 2.18
N ALA A 193 -4.20 -12.71 2.61
CA ALA A 193 -4.19 -11.28 2.29
C ALA A 193 -3.80 -10.38 3.48
N ILE A 194 -3.26 -9.21 3.17
CA ILE A 194 -3.07 -8.10 4.12
C ILE A 194 -4.16 -7.07 3.84
N LEU A 195 -4.97 -6.76 4.86
CA LEU A 195 -6.09 -5.82 4.77
C LEU A 195 -5.81 -4.63 5.68
N CYS A 196 -5.81 -3.42 5.14
CA CYS A 196 -5.51 -2.21 5.91
C CYS A 196 -6.61 -1.16 5.78
N ALA A 197 -6.99 -0.57 6.91
CA ALA A 197 -7.82 0.62 6.94
C ALA A 197 -6.95 1.89 7.13
N ASP A 198 -6.93 2.77 6.12
CA ASP A 198 -6.41 4.15 6.20
C ASP A 198 -7.55 5.14 6.51
N GLY A 199 -8.41 4.80 7.47
CA GLY A 199 -9.42 5.71 7.99
C GLY A 199 -10.46 5.04 8.88
N PRO A 200 -11.26 5.83 9.61
CA PRO A 200 -12.25 5.29 10.53
C PRO A 200 -13.42 4.61 9.82
N GLU A 201 -14.17 3.79 10.55
CA GLU A 201 -15.42 3.13 10.12
C GLU A 201 -15.26 2.18 8.92
N ALA A 202 -14.04 1.80 8.58
CA ALA A 202 -13.78 0.81 7.55
C ALA A 202 -14.24 -0.60 7.98
N THR A 203 -14.53 -1.44 7.00
CA THR A 203 -14.83 -2.86 7.18
C THR A 203 -13.79 -3.71 6.46
N LEU A 204 -13.20 -4.68 7.16
CA LEU A 204 -12.16 -5.55 6.62
C LEU A 204 -12.65 -7.00 6.61
N ARG A 205 -12.61 -7.65 5.44
CA ARG A 205 -13.06 -9.05 5.26
C ARG A 205 -11.98 -9.90 4.60
N GLY A 206 -11.61 -11.01 5.22
CA GLY A 206 -10.55 -11.89 4.73
C GLY A 206 -10.89 -13.36 4.86
N GLY A 207 -10.27 -14.18 4.02
CA GLY A 207 -10.25 -15.63 4.15
C GLY A 207 -9.30 -16.10 5.26
N ASN A 208 -8.75 -17.30 5.09
CA ASN A 208 -7.90 -17.97 6.09
C ASN A 208 -6.45 -17.49 6.05
N GLU A 209 -5.85 -17.17 7.21
CA GLU A 209 -4.48 -16.64 7.35
C GLU A 209 -4.32 -15.16 6.91
N CYS A 210 -5.43 -14.44 6.75
CA CYS A 210 -5.41 -13.01 6.53
C CYS A 210 -4.85 -12.25 7.73
N THR A 211 -4.19 -11.12 7.46
CA THR A 211 -3.79 -10.14 8.46
C THR A 211 -4.56 -8.83 8.22
N ALA A 212 -5.42 -8.45 9.16
CA ALA A 212 -6.14 -7.19 9.15
C ALA A 212 -5.52 -6.20 10.14
N PHE A 213 -5.39 -4.95 9.71
CA PHE A 213 -4.78 -3.88 10.50
C PHE A 213 -5.55 -2.57 10.39
N SER A 214 -5.70 -1.87 11.51
CA SER A 214 -6.14 -0.48 11.54
C SER A 214 -5.50 0.28 12.70
N GLN A 215 -5.03 1.49 12.42
CA GLN A 215 -4.68 2.47 13.45
C GLN A 215 -5.88 3.32 13.91
N TYR A 216 -6.97 3.30 13.14
CA TYR A 216 -8.18 4.09 13.37
C TYR A 216 -9.31 3.24 13.92
N ASP A 217 -10.34 3.91 14.42
CA ASP A 217 -11.56 3.25 14.89
C ASP A 217 -12.28 2.58 13.72
N ILE A 218 -12.48 1.27 13.76
CA ILE A 218 -13.07 0.51 12.65
C ILE A 218 -14.40 -0.11 13.02
N ARG A 219 -15.24 -0.27 12.00
CA ARG A 219 -16.58 -0.81 12.18
C ARG A 219 -16.53 -2.31 12.42
N ALA A 220 -15.85 -3.03 11.54
CA ALA A 220 -15.84 -4.48 11.61
C ALA A 220 -14.58 -5.11 10.99
N VAL A 221 -14.15 -6.21 11.60
CA VAL A 221 -13.17 -7.14 11.02
C VAL A 221 -13.79 -8.53 10.97
N THR A 222 -13.70 -9.21 9.83
CA THR A 222 -14.17 -10.58 9.65
C THR A 222 -13.11 -11.40 8.93
N LEU A 223 -12.50 -12.38 9.61
CA LEU A 223 -11.43 -13.21 9.05
C LEU A 223 -11.76 -14.71 9.14
N GLY A 224 -11.22 -15.48 8.21
CA GLY A 224 -11.24 -16.94 8.24
C GLY A 224 -10.34 -17.54 9.32
N ALA A 225 -10.04 -18.83 9.19
CA ALA A 225 -9.22 -19.55 10.15
C ALA A 225 -7.79 -18.98 10.19
N PHE A 226 -7.18 -18.97 11.37
CA PHE A 226 -5.82 -18.44 11.58
C PHE A 226 -5.62 -16.96 11.19
N GLY A 227 -6.72 -16.22 11.04
CA GLY A 227 -6.69 -14.78 10.80
C GLY A 227 -6.11 -14.01 11.97
N ARG A 228 -5.45 -12.89 11.67
CA ARG A 228 -4.84 -11.98 12.65
C ARG A 228 -5.46 -10.61 12.51
N ALA A 229 -6.11 -10.11 13.56
CA ALA A 229 -6.73 -8.78 13.58
C ALA A 229 -6.01 -7.89 14.59
N PHE A 230 -5.42 -6.80 14.10
CA PHE A 230 -4.75 -5.79 14.92
C PHE A 230 -5.51 -4.46 14.77
N ALA A 231 -6.36 -4.14 15.75
CA ALA A 231 -7.07 -2.88 15.84
C ALA A 231 -6.43 -2.03 16.94
N LEU A 232 -5.71 -0.97 16.56
CA LEU A 232 -5.10 -0.08 17.54
C LEU A 232 -6.09 0.96 18.07
N GLY A 233 -7.04 1.36 17.21
CA GLY A 233 -8.20 2.15 17.57
C GLY A 233 -9.35 1.28 18.11
N GLU A 234 -10.51 1.91 18.32
CA GLU A 234 -11.71 1.22 18.74
C GLU A 234 -12.20 0.26 17.65
N VAL A 235 -12.85 -0.84 18.04
CA VAL A 235 -13.54 -1.71 17.09
C VAL A 235 -14.90 -2.10 17.63
N ALA A 236 -15.92 -1.90 16.80
CA ALA A 236 -17.28 -2.27 17.19
C ALA A 236 -17.47 -3.79 17.15
N ARG A 237 -16.94 -4.47 16.12
CA ARG A 237 -17.05 -5.93 15.99
C ARG A 237 -15.81 -6.59 15.39
N VAL A 238 -15.35 -7.68 16.00
CA VAL A 238 -14.35 -8.59 15.42
C VAL A 238 -14.92 -9.99 15.36
N GLU A 239 -14.88 -10.59 14.18
CA GLU A 239 -15.22 -11.99 13.94
C GLU A 239 -14.03 -12.72 13.34
N ILE A 240 -13.54 -13.76 13.99
CA ILE A 240 -12.52 -14.66 13.42
C ILE A 240 -13.00 -16.10 13.56
N ALA A 241 -12.72 -16.93 12.57
CA ALA A 241 -12.93 -18.37 12.69
C ALA A 241 -11.93 -19.02 13.69
N ALA A 242 -11.60 -20.30 13.53
CA ALA A 242 -10.73 -21.01 14.48
C ALA A 242 -9.25 -20.61 14.37
N GLY A 243 -8.52 -20.64 15.49
CA GLY A 243 -7.07 -20.43 15.55
C GLY A 243 -6.62 -18.99 15.33
N GLY A 244 -7.52 -18.02 15.44
CA GLY A 244 -7.25 -16.61 15.17
C GLY A 244 -6.54 -15.89 16.31
N THR A 245 -5.93 -14.74 16.01
CA THR A 245 -5.44 -13.80 17.02
C THR A 245 -6.13 -12.45 16.85
N VAL A 246 -6.70 -11.93 17.94
CA VAL A 246 -7.32 -10.61 18.00
C VAL A 246 -6.56 -9.76 19.00
N VAL A 247 -6.11 -8.58 18.58
CA VAL A 247 -5.53 -7.56 19.46
C VAL A 247 -6.31 -6.27 19.24
N VAL A 248 -6.93 -5.76 20.31
CA VAL A 248 -7.61 -4.45 20.33
C VAL A 248 -6.95 -3.57 21.37
N MET A 249 -6.29 -2.48 20.96
CA MET A 249 -5.55 -1.61 21.87
C MET A 249 -6.38 -0.47 22.48
N ALA A 250 -7.59 -0.26 22.00
CA ALA A 250 -8.57 0.69 22.54
C ALA A 250 -9.96 0.02 22.67
N ALA A 251 -10.03 -1.07 23.43
CA ALA A 251 -11.29 -1.74 23.70
C ALA A 251 -12.16 -0.87 24.62
N VAL A 252 -13.47 -0.84 24.34
CA VAL A 252 -14.45 -0.04 25.07
C VAL A 252 -15.51 -0.97 25.66
N GLU A 253 -15.72 -0.86 26.96
CA GLU A 253 -16.73 -1.65 27.67
C GLU A 253 -18.14 -1.36 27.12
N GLY A 254 -18.94 -2.41 27.00
CA GLY A 254 -20.29 -2.38 26.43
C GLY A 254 -20.34 -2.18 24.90
N LYS A 255 -19.23 -1.80 24.25
CA LYS A 255 -19.18 -1.51 22.80
C LYS A 255 -18.40 -2.55 22.01
N THR A 256 -17.25 -3.00 22.51
CA THR A 256 -16.39 -3.96 21.79
C THR A 256 -17.01 -5.36 21.79
N ARG A 257 -17.37 -5.85 20.60
CA ARG A 257 -17.95 -7.19 20.40
C ARG A 257 -16.97 -8.12 19.71
N ILE A 258 -16.81 -9.33 20.24
CA ILE A 258 -15.86 -10.33 19.77
C ILE A 258 -16.61 -11.65 19.55
N LYS A 259 -16.39 -12.27 18.39
CA LYS A 259 -16.80 -13.64 18.09
C LYS A 259 -15.60 -14.38 17.53
N VAL A 260 -15.11 -15.39 18.23
CA VAL A 260 -13.93 -16.15 17.82
C VAL A 260 -14.19 -17.64 17.82
N GLY A 261 -13.58 -18.38 16.89
CA GLY A 261 -13.62 -19.84 16.89
C GLY A 261 -12.65 -20.47 17.90
N ASP A 262 -12.66 -21.79 17.98
CA ASP A 262 -11.78 -22.56 18.87
C ASP A 262 -10.30 -22.23 18.67
N ARG A 263 -9.50 -22.37 19.73
CA ARG A 263 -8.04 -22.12 19.75
C ARG A 263 -7.63 -20.69 19.38
N SER A 264 -8.56 -19.74 19.40
CA SER A 264 -8.26 -18.34 19.18
C SER A 264 -7.76 -17.65 20.46
N SER A 265 -7.01 -16.57 20.29
CA SER A 265 -6.51 -15.74 21.38
C SER A 265 -7.01 -14.31 21.20
N VAL A 266 -7.51 -13.71 22.28
CA VAL A 266 -8.04 -12.35 22.31
C VAL A 266 -7.27 -11.55 23.36
N ILE A 267 -6.70 -10.44 22.92
CA ILE A 267 -6.00 -9.47 23.76
C ILE A 267 -6.71 -8.14 23.64
N LEU A 268 -7.21 -7.62 24.75
CA LEU A 268 -7.84 -6.31 24.81
C LEU A 268 -7.04 -5.42 25.76
N ARG A 269 -6.79 -4.18 25.34
CA ARG A 269 -6.36 -3.11 26.22
C ARG A 269 -7.51 -2.15 26.40
N PHE A 270 -7.86 -1.85 27.64
CA PHE A 270 -8.97 -0.98 28.01
C PHE A 270 -8.53 -0.02 29.12
N ARG A 271 -9.37 0.98 29.39
CA ARG A 271 -9.23 1.84 30.57
C ARG A 271 -10.25 1.41 31.60
N ASP A 272 -9.81 1.17 32.83
CA ASP A 272 -10.70 0.90 33.95
C ASP A 272 -11.34 2.21 34.47
N ASP A 273 -12.24 2.11 35.45
CA ASP A 273 -12.95 3.25 36.05
C ASP A 273 -12.02 4.32 36.64
N ASP A 274 -10.82 3.90 37.08
CA ASP A 274 -9.76 4.77 37.57
C ASP A 274 -8.94 5.47 36.45
N GLY A 275 -9.27 5.16 35.18
CA GLY A 275 -8.58 5.63 33.98
C GLY A 275 -7.27 4.88 33.68
N ALA A 276 -6.87 3.93 34.52
CA ALA A 276 -5.65 3.14 34.35
C ALA A 276 -5.80 2.19 33.17
N ARG A 277 -4.72 2.05 32.41
CA ARG A 277 -4.66 1.11 31.28
C ARG A 277 -4.48 -0.30 31.82
N ARG A 278 -5.34 -1.22 31.39
CA ARG A 278 -5.28 -2.63 31.77
C ARG A 278 -5.40 -3.51 30.54
N PHE A 279 -4.94 -4.75 30.70
CA PHE A 279 -5.02 -5.76 29.66
C PHE A 279 -5.90 -6.93 30.10
N VAL A 280 -6.63 -7.49 29.15
CA VAL A 280 -7.31 -8.78 29.27
C VAL A 280 -6.74 -9.70 28.20
N PHE A 281 -6.36 -10.91 28.62
CA PHE A 281 -6.07 -12.03 27.73
C PHE A 281 -7.13 -13.10 27.93
N ALA A 282 -7.76 -13.52 26.84
CA ALA A 282 -8.76 -14.57 26.86
C ALA A 282 -8.60 -15.54 25.69
N THR A 283 -8.91 -16.80 25.96
CA THR A 283 -9.17 -17.84 24.96
C THR A 283 -10.61 -18.35 25.12
N PRO A 284 -11.22 -18.95 24.09
CA PRO A 284 -12.50 -19.64 24.27
C PRO A 284 -12.47 -20.60 25.47
N GLY A 285 -13.47 -20.50 26.34
CA GLY A 285 -13.56 -21.21 27.62
C GLY A 285 -13.05 -20.43 28.84
N SER A 286 -12.48 -19.23 28.66
CA SER A 286 -12.01 -18.36 29.74
C SER A 286 -12.76 -17.03 29.79
N LEU A 287 -12.89 -16.43 30.97
CA LEU A 287 -13.49 -15.09 31.17
C LEU A 287 -14.87 -14.90 30.51
N GLY A 288 -15.67 -15.97 30.40
CA GLY A 288 -16.99 -15.95 29.77
C GLY A 288 -16.99 -15.96 28.25
N LEU A 289 -15.82 -15.99 27.60
CA LEU A 289 -15.70 -16.10 26.15
C LEU A 289 -15.99 -17.53 25.69
N GLN A 290 -16.90 -17.71 24.74
CA GLN A 290 -17.27 -19.01 24.19
C GLN A 290 -17.00 -19.06 22.68
N ALA A 291 -16.53 -20.22 22.18
CA ALA A 291 -16.25 -20.38 20.77
C ALA A 291 -17.52 -20.24 19.92
N GLY A 292 -17.46 -19.44 18.87
CA GLY A 292 -18.56 -19.21 17.94
C GLY A 292 -19.74 -18.39 18.49
N VAL A 293 -19.69 -17.98 19.75
CA VAL A 293 -20.71 -17.12 20.37
C VAL A 293 -20.22 -15.67 20.35
N GLU A 294 -21.09 -14.75 19.92
CA GLU A 294 -20.77 -13.33 19.96
C GLU A 294 -20.85 -12.83 21.42
N ALA A 295 -19.75 -12.28 21.91
CA ALA A 295 -19.65 -11.75 23.25
C ALA A 295 -19.33 -10.24 23.24
N VAL A 296 -19.86 -9.50 24.20
CA VAL A 296 -19.51 -8.10 24.47
C VAL A 296 -18.56 -8.04 25.66
N PHE A 297 -17.57 -7.15 25.56
CA PHE A 297 -16.62 -6.90 26.64
C PHE A 297 -17.24 -5.95 27.69
N VAL A 298 -17.36 -6.38 28.94
CA VAL A 298 -17.98 -5.63 30.06
C VAL A 298 -17.36 -6.09 31.38
N ASP A 299 -17.07 -5.16 32.30
CA ASP A 299 -16.50 -5.45 33.62
C ASP A 299 -15.23 -6.31 33.54
N ALA A 300 -14.30 -5.94 32.65
CA ALA A 300 -13.08 -6.70 32.36
C ALA A 300 -13.28 -8.19 31.95
N ALA A 301 -14.47 -8.57 31.51
CA ALA A 301 -14.81 -9.94 31.09
C ALA A 301 -15.70 -9.96 29.83
N PHE A 302 -16.05 -11.16 29.35
CA PHE A 302 -16.90 -11.35 28.19
C PHE A 302 -18.28 -11.87 28.61
N ARG A 303 -19.34 -11.28 28.05
CA ARG A 303 -20.72 -11.72 28.23
C ARG A 303 -21.38 -12.01 26.89
N ASP A 304 -22.15 -13.10 26.79
CA ASP A 304 -22.94 -13.39 25.60
C ASP A 304 -23.88 -12.21 25.32
N VAL A 305 -23.79 -11.65 24.10
CA VAL A 305 -24.59 -10.49 23.67
C VAL A 305 -26.09 -10.76 23.86
N ARG A 306 -26.58 -11.97 23.61
CA ARG A 306 -28.00 -12.31 23.78
C ARG A 306 -28.47 -12.17 25.22
N THR A 307 -27.63 -12.61 26.16
CA THR A 307 -27.94 -12.53 27.59
C THR A 307 -27.78 -11.12 28.13
N TRP A 308 -26.77 -10.39 27.66
CA TRP A 308 -26.48 -9.04 28.12
C TRP A 308 -27.47 -8.01 27.59
N THR A 309 -27.88 -8.11 26.32
CA THR A 309 -28.87 -7.20 25.71
C THR A 309 -30.26 -7.35 26.32
N ALA A 310 -30.54 -8.43 27.07
CA ALA A 310 -31.74 -8.57 27.87
C ALA A 310 -31.70 -7.80 29.21
N THR A 311 -30.55 -7.21 29.58
CA THR A 311 -30.39 -6.39 30.78
C THR A 311 -30.64 -4.91 30.49
N GLU A 312 -31.04 -4.13 31.51
CA GLU A 312 -31.27 -2.69 31.36
C GLU A 312 -30.01 -1.94 30.88
N ALA A 313 -28.83 -2.33 31.39
CA ALA A 313 -27.55 -1.78 30.96
C ALA A 313 -27.27 -2.09 29.48
N GLY A 314 -27.56 -3.31 29.03
CA GLY A 314 -27.42 -3.70 27.63
C GLY A 314 -28.36 -2.95 26.69
N ILE A 315 -29.60 -2.72 27.12
CA ILE A 315 -30.58 -1.94 26.35
C ILE A 315 -30.12 -0.49 26.21
N ARG A 316 -29.67 0.16 27.30
CA ARG A 316 -29.18 1.55 27.26
C ARG A 316 -27.96 1.70 26.36
N ALA A 317 -26.98 0.80 26.48
CA ALA A 317 -25.78 0.84 25.64
C ALA A 317 -26.10 0.64 24.14
N LEU A 318 -27.09 -0.19 23.80
CA LEU A 318 -27.59 -0.34 22.44
C LEU A 318 -28.23 0.96 21.92
N ILE A 319 -29.05 1.63 22.74
CA ILE A 319 -29.68 2.91 22.40
C ILE A 319 -28.63 3.99 22.15
N ASP A 320 -27.62 4.08 23.02
CA ASP A 320 -26.52 5.03 22.89
C ASP A 320 -25.71 4.75 21.62
N GLN A 321 -25.47 3.48 21.29
CA GLN A 321 -24.80 3.08 20.06
C GLN A 321 -25.60 3.45 18.80
N ASP A 322 -26.93 3.30 18.81
CA ASP A 322 -27.79 3.67 17.68
C ASP A 322 -27.85 5.20 17.49
N SER A 323 -27.82 5.96 18.58
CA SER A 323 -27.73 7.42 18.56
C SER A 323 -26.37 7.92 18.02
N GLU A 324 -25.27 7.27 18.41
CA GLU A 324 -23.95 7.49 17.82
C GLU A 324 -23.94 7.10 16.34
N THR A 325 -24.61 6.02 15.95
CA THR A 325 -24.70 5.58 14.55
C THR A 325 -25.44 6.63 13.70
N HIS A 326 -26.50 7.24 14.23
CA HIS A 326 -27.18 8.39 13.63
C HIS A 326 -26.27 9.62 13.51
N GLY A 327 -25.49 9.93 14.55
CA GLY A 327 -24.45 10.97 14.48
C GLY A 327 -23.35 10.66 13.45
N ARG A 328 -22.94 9.39 13.33
CA ARG A 328 -21.92 8.92 12.38
C ARG A 328 -22.40 8.97 10.93
N LEU A 329 -23.69 8.76 10.66
CA LEU A 329 -24.29 9.03 9.33
C LEU A 329 -24.18 10.51 8.95
N GLN A 330 -24.35 11.42 9.91
CA GLN A 330 -24.11 12.85 9.67
C GLN A 330 -22.62 13.14 9.41
N VAL A 331 -21.70 12.49 10.11
CA VAL A 331 -20.25 12.61 9.83
C VAL A 331 -19.89 12.06 8.45
N ARG A 332 -20.47 10.93 8.01
CA ARG A 332 -20.30 10.42 6.63
C ARG A 332 -20.77 11.46 5.60
N SER A 333 -21.89 12.14 5.86
CA SER A 333 -22.35 13.24 5.00
C SER A 333 -21.43 14.47 5.03
N ALA A 334 -20.79 14.77 6.16
CA ALA A 334 -19.84 15.87 6.32
C ALA A 334 -18.46 15.56 5.72
N ALA A 335 -17.99 14.31 5.81
CA ALA A 335 -16.79 13.82 5.14
C ALA A 335 -16.97 13.82 3.62
N LEU A 336 -18.16 13.42 3.13
CA LEU A 336 -18.58 13.66 1.75
C LEU A 336 -18.48 15.16 1.44
N ALA A 337 -19.04 16.04 2.28
CA ALA A 337 -19.03 17.49 2.07
C ALA A 337 -17.63 18.12 2.05
N ALA A 338 -16.69 17.62 2.86
CA ALA A 338 -15.30 18.06 2.83
C ALA A 338 -14.55 17.53 1.59
N SER A 339 -14.93 16.36 1.10
CA SER A 339 -14.46 15.83 -0.19
C SER A 339 -14.96 16.68 -1.37
N ARG A 340 -16.21 17.20 -1.31
CA ARG A 340 -16.78 18.15 -2.29
C ARG A 340 -15.84 19.32 -2.58
N GLN A 341 -15.14 19.82 -1.56
CA GLN A 341 -14.23 20.96 -1.69
C GLN A 341 -12.85 20.60 -2.28
N ARG A 342 -12.44 19.33 -2.21
CA ARG A 342 -11.11 18.88 -2.70
C ARG A 342 -11.16 18.41 -4.15
N ALA A 343 -12.22 17.69 -4.56
CA ALA A 343 -12.41 17.25 -5.95
C ALA A 343 -12.48 18.46 -6.91
N ALA A 344 -13.21 19.51 -6.53
CA ALA A 344 -13.33 20.75 -7.29
C ALA A 344 -11.99 21.50 -7.53
N ARG A 345 -10.94 21.20 -6.76
CA ARG A 345 -9.61 21.84 -6.91
C ARG A 345 -8.61 21.01 -7.70
N ALA A 346 -8.87 19.72 -7.94
CA ALA A 346 -7.87 18.77 -8.45
C ALA A 346 -8.04 18.39 -9.94
N GLN A 347 -9.18 18.71 -10.56
CA GLN A 347 -9.47 18.40 -11.97
C GLN A 347 -8.48 19.00 -13.00
N PRO A 348 -7.96 20.24 -12.87
CA PRO A 348 -7.22 20.88 -13.96
C PRO A 348 -5.79 20.35 -14.19
N ASP A 349 -5.15 19.71 -13.21
CA ASP A 349 -3.75 19.23 -13.35
C ASP A 349 -3.65 17.82 -13.98
N HIS A 350 -4.71 17.01 -13.91
CA HIS A 350 -4.70 15.63 -14.38
C HIS A 350 -4.71 15.52 -15.92
N ASP A 351 -5.43 16.41 -16.61
CA ASP A 351 -5.56 16.38 -18.08
C ASP A 351 -4.27 16.83 -18.80
N ARG A 352 -3.40 17.57 -18.11
CA ARG A 352 -2.12 18.05 -18.67
C ARG A 352 -1.02 16.97 -18.67
N CYS A 353 -1.03 16.05 -17.70
CA CYS A 353 -0.01 15.00 -17.60
C CYS A 353 -0.16 13.88 -18.64
N LEU A 354 -1.37 13.59 -19.11
CA LEU A 354 -1.60 12.53 -20.11
C LEU A 354 -1.29 12.97 -21.54
N SER A 355 -1.39 14.27 -21.85
CA SER A 355 -1.01 14.79 -23.17
C SER A 355 0.51 14.74 -23.43
N GLU A 356 1.34 14.79 -22.39
CA GLU A 356 2.79 14.72 -22.53
C GLU A 356 3.32 13.27 -22.63
N ALA A 357 2.65 12.29 -22.01
CA ALA A 357 3.01 10.88 -22.08
C ALA A 357 2.68 10.20 -23.44
N ALA A 358 1.81 10.80 -24.26
CA ALA A 358 1.39 10.25 -25.55
C ALA A 358 2.37 10.53 -26.72
N THR A 359 3.53 11.15 -26.47
CA THR A 359 4.45 11.60 -27.55
C THR A 359 5.82 10.88 -27.63
N GLU A 360 6.03 9.74 -26.96
CA GLU A 360 7.20 8.89 -27.21
C GLU A 360 6.81 7.52 -27.81
N PRO A 361 7.55 7.01 -28.83
CA PRO A 361 7.12 5.84 -29.58
C PRO A 361 7.41 4.53 -28.83
N ALA A 362 6.48 3.59 -28.97
CA ALA A 362 6.57 2.22 -28.46
C ALA A 362 7.86 1.51 -28.95
N CYS A 363 8.56 0.84 -28.03
CA CYS A 363 9.60 -0.13 -28.37
C CYS A 363 9.03 -1.23 -29.29
N GLY A 364 9.43 -1.25 -30.55
CA GLY A 364 9.17 -2.35 -31.47
C GLY A 364 10.21 -3.45 -31.32
N ASP A 365 9.74 -4.69 -31.35
CA ASP A 365 10.53 -5.90 -31.50
C ASP A 365 11.35 -5.87 -32.80
N VAL A 366 12.66 -6.16 -32.73
CA VAL A 366 13.54 -6.27 -33.90
C VAL A 366 13.94 -7.74 -34.08
N GLU A 367 13.41 -8.38 -35.13
CA GLU A 367 13.94 -9.64 -35.66
C GLU A 367 15.30 -9.43 -36.37
N PRO A 368 16.20 -10.45 -36.39
CA PRO A 368 17.52 -10.32 -36.97
C PRO A 368 17.51 -10.57 -38.49
N GLY A 369 17.71 -9.51 -39.28
CA GLY A 369 17.73 -9.58 -40.74
C GLY A 369 18.97 -8.93 -41.39
N ALA A 370 19.74 -9.78 -42.07
CA ALA A 370 20.59 -9.52 -43.25
C ALA A 370 21.78 -8.53 -43.15
N VAL A 371 22.96 -9.13 -43.09
CA VAL A 371 24.27 -8.55 -43.40
C VAL A 371 24.31 -8.06 -44.84
N ASP A 372 24.55 -6.76 -45.05
CA ASP A 372 25.07 -6.26 -46.32
C ASP A 372 26.49 -5.72 -46.15
N ARG A 373 27.39 -6.26 -46.98
CA ARG A 373 28.82 -5.98 -46.99
C ARG A 373 29.08 -4.86 -47.97
N GLN A 374 29.40 -3.66 -47.48
CA GLN A 374 30.24 -2.73 -48.24
C GLN A 374 31.30 -2.09 -47.35
N GLY A 375 32.56 -2.33 -47.75
CA GLY A 375 33.74 -1.89 -47.03
C GLY A 375 33.94 -0.39 -47.10
N GLY A 376 34.00 0.23 -45.92
CA GLY A 376 34.64 1.51 -45.69
C GLY A 376 35.87 1.29 -44.81
N ARG A 377 37.07 1.41 -45.39
CA ARG A 377 38.33 1.48 -44.63
C ARG A 377 38.30 2.78 -43.82
N HIS A 378 37.90 2.72 -42.55
CA HIS A 378 38.15 3.81 -41.61
C HIS A 378 39.44 3.56 -40.84
N ARG A 379 40.36 4.52 -41.01
CA ARG A 379 41.64 4.64 -40.32
C ARG A 379 41.44 4.62 -38.81
N GLN A 380 42.32 3.91 -38.11
CA GLN A 380 42.59 4.12 -36.68
C GLN A 380 42.83 5.62 -36.41
N PRO A 381 42.22 6.21 -35.36
CA PRO A 381 42.77 7.40 -34.75
C PRO A 381 43.88 6.97 -33.80
N ALA A 382 45.12 7.16 -34.24
CA ALA A 382 46.27 7.22 -33.35
C ALA A 382 46.25 8.58 -32.64
N GLY A 383 46.39 8.57 -31.32
CA GLY A 383 46.92 9.69 -30.54
C GLY A 383 45.94 10.80 -30.17
N GLY A 384 45.58 10.82 -28.88
CA GLY A 384 45.59 12.02 -28.05
C GLY A 384 44.80 13.24 -28.54
N GLU A 385 43.49 13.21 -28.31
CA GLU A 385 42.73 14.43 -28.06
C GLU A 385 42.01 14.21 -26.74
N THR A 386 42.61 14.73 -25.67
CA THR A 386 41.99 14.74 -24.34
C THR A 386 40.76 15.61 -24.41
N ASP A 387 39.57 14.98 -24.41
CA ASP A 387 38.34 15.65 -24.00
C ASP A 387 38.65 16.37 -22.68
N PRO A 388 38.51 17.71 -22.57
CA PRO A 388 38.85 18.47 -21.37
C PRO A 388 37.93 18.14 -20.18
N ARG A 389 36.99 17.21 -20.36
CA ARG A 389 36.13 16.69 -19.29
C ARG A 389 36.94 15.81 -18.33
N PRO A 390 36.74 15.99 -17.01
CA PRO A 390 37.35 15.10 -16.03
C PRO A 390 36.91 13.65 -16.30
N ILE A 391 37.83 12.69 -16.21
CA ILE A 391 37.48 11.27 -16.32
C ILE A 391 36.80 10.88 -15.02
N VAL A 392 35.50 10.59 -15.08
CA VAL A 392 34.70 10.18 -13.93
C VAL A 392 34.44 8.68 -14.01
N ILE A 393 34.80 7.98 -12.94
CA ILE A 393 34.56 6.55 -12.78
C ILE A 393 33.55 6.36 -11.66
N LEU A 394 32.48 5.64 -11.97
CA LEU A 394 31.54 5.12 -10.98
C LEU A 394 32.12 3.83 -10.41
N CYS A 395 32.40 3.77 -9.11
CA CYS A 395 32.93 2.58 -8.46
C CYS A 395 32.26 2.31 -7.12
N LYS A 396 32.42 1.08 -6.66
CA LYS A 396 32.12 0.67 -5.29
C LYS A 396 33.36 0.87 -4.42
N LEU A 397 33.22 1.53 -3.27
CA LEU A 397 34.30 1.58 -2.28
C LEU A 397 34.33 0.23 -1.54
N THR A 398 35.49 -0.43 -1.50
CA THR A 398 35.71 -1.68 -0.75
C THR A 398 35.92 -1.39 0.74
N ASP A 399 35.82 -2.41 1.62
CA ASP A 399 36.01 -2.27 3.08
C ASP A 399 37.28 -1.51 3.49
N GLU A 400 38.36 -1.62 2.71
CA GLU A 400 39.62 -0.92 2.96
C GLU A 400 39.57 0.59 2.64
N ASN A 401 38.63 1.01 1.79
CA ASN A 401 38.47 2.39 1.31
C ASN A 401 37.10 3.00 1.68
N ALA A 402 36.23 2.24 2.37
CA ALA A 402 34.88 2.63 2.74
C ALA A 402 34.83 3.83 3.71
N PHE A 403 35.93 4.11 4.42
CA PHE A 403 36.06 5.27 5.32
C PHE A 403 36.47 6.56 4.62
N LEU A 404 36.73 6.52 3.31
CA LEU A 404 37.15 7.69 2.55
C LEU A 404 35.96 8.60 2.25
N THR A 405 36.14 9.90 2.49
CA THR A 405 35.16 10.96 2.30
C THR A 405 35.49 11.82 1.09
N VAL A 406 34.56 12.69 0.69
CA VAL A 406 34.73 13.61 -0.44
C VAL A 406 36.02 14.41 -0.32
N GLY A 407 36.81 14.43 -1.39
CA GLY A 407 38.12 15.10 -1.46
C GLY A 407 39.30 14.22 -1.07
N GLN A 408 39.09 13.04 -0.50
CA GLN A 408 40.17 12.08 -0.22
C GLN A 408 40.52 11.25 -1.47
N THR A 409 41.77 10.78 -1.52
CA THR A 409 42.30 10.00 -2.63
C THR A 409 42.14 8.52 -2.35
N VAL A 410 41.40 7.81 -3.21
CA VAL A 410 41.41 6.35 -3.25
C VAL A 410 42.65 5.89 -4.02
N ARG A 411 43.37 4.88 -3.52
CA ARG A 411 44.57 4.34 -4.17
C ARG A 411 44.61 2.82 -4.04
N ALA A 412 44.87 2.14 -5.16
CA ALA A 412 45.09 0.70 -5.18
C ALA A 412 46.40 0.37 -4.45
N LYS A 413 46.33 -0.55 -3.48
CA LYS A 413 47.49 -1.06 -2.76
C LYS A 413 48.33 -2.00 -3.65
N ASP A 414 47.64 -2.93 -4.30
CA ASP A 414 48.21 -3.85 -5.28
C ASP A 414 47.76 -3.39 -6.66
N TRP A 415 48.56 -2.53 -7.30
CA TRP A 415 48.29 -2.03 -8.66
C TRP A 415 49.06 -2.84 -9.70
N ASP A 416 48.34 -3.29 -10.71
CA ASP A 416 48.92 -3.91 -11.90
C ASP A 416 48.22 -3.33 -13.14
N PRO A 417 48.95 -2.73 -14.09
CA PRO A 417 48.37 -2.16 -15.30
C PRO A 417 47.90 -3.21 -16.32
N ASP A 418 48.19 -4.52 -16.14
CA ASP A 418 47.67 -5.57 -17.03
C ASP A 418 46.12 -5.60 -16.96
N PRO A 419 45.38 -5.36 -18.07
CA PRO A 419 43.92 -5.44 -18.10
C PRO A 419 43.33 -6.73 -17.52
N LYS A 420 44.06 -7.85 -17.57
CA LYS A 420 43.62 -9.15 -17.06
C LYS A 420 43.88 -9.36 -15.57
N SER A 421 44.66 -8.49 -14.96
CA SER A 421 45.02 -8.60 -13.55
C SER A 421 43.87 -8.13 -12.66
N GLU A 422 43.57 -8.91 -11.63
CA GLU A 422 42.54 -8.63 -10.60
C GLU A 422 42.98 -7.50 -9.64
N SER A 423 44.21 -7.01 -9.80
CA SER A 423 44.83 -5.96 -9.00
C SER A 423 44.50 -4.56 -9.54
N GLY A 424 43.90 -3.71 -8.70
CA GLY A 424 43.50 -2.33 -9.00
C GLY A 424 42.14 -1.93 -8.41
N VAL A 425 41.74 -0.67 -8.54
CA VAL A 425 40.35 -0.25 -8.24
C VAL A 425 39.55 -0.29 -9.53
N PHE A 426 38.43 -1.03 -9.53
CA PHE A 426 37.57 -1.22 -10.69
C PHE A 426 36.36 -0.28 -10.64
N GLY A 427 35.85 0.08 -11.82
CA GLY A 427 34.60 0.83 -11.95
C GLY A 427 34.16 1.00 -13.39
N LEU A 428 33.07 1.73 -13.58
CA LEU A 428 32.45 2.01 -14.86
C LEU A 428 32.76 3.43 -15.30
N LEU A 429 33.29 3.56 -16.51
CA LEU A 429 33.59 4.86 -17.10
C LEU A 429 32.28 5.60 -17.39
N TRP A 430 32.10 6.79 -16.81
CA TRP A 430 30.85 7.55 -16.89
C TRP A 430 29.58 6.77 -16.50
N GLY A 431 29.75 5.72 -15.68
CA GLY A 431 28.65 4.87 -15.23
C GLY A 431 28.01 3.98 -16.29
N GLY A 432 28.59 3.88 -17.49
CA GLY A 432 28.10 2.99 -18.54
C GLY A 432 28.91 1.70 -18.65
N GLY A 433 28.23 0.61 -19.01
CA GLY A 433 28.85 -0.72 -19.18
C GLY A 433 28.08 -1.85 -18.51
N ASP A 434 28.77 -2.97 -18.27
CA ASP A 434 28.22 -4.12 -17.54
C ASP A 434 28.57 -4.00 -16.04
N PRO A 435 27.58 -3.89 -15.14
CA PRO A 435 27.82 -3.75 -13.70
C PRO A 435 28.57 -4.93 -13.06
N SER A 436 28.50 -6.13 -13.66
CA SER A 436 29.24 -7.30 -13.19
C SER A 436 30.76 -7.15 -13.41
N LEU A 437 31.15 -6.46 -14.47
CA LEU A 437 32.55 -6.19 -14.83
C LEU A 437 33.12 -4.99 -14.07
N GLY A 438 32.27 -4.04 -13.68
CA GLY A 438 32.64 -2.92 -12.81
C GLY A 438 32.72 -3.28 -11.32
N MET A 439 32.46 -4.54 -10.96
CA MET A 439 32.34 -5.02 -9.57
C MET A 439 31.28 -4.25 -8.74
N ILE A 440 30.24 -3.75 -9.41
CA ILE A 440 29.13 -3.01 -8.79
C ILE A 440 27.98 -3.96 -8.38
N ASP A 441 27.95 -5.18 -8.92
CA ASP A 441 26.90 -6.19 -8.69
C ASP A 441 26.97 -6.95 -7.35
N TYR A 442 28.05 -6.80 -6.55
CA TYR A 442 28.18 -7.56 -5.31
C TYR A 442 27.44 -6.93 -4.10
N VAL A 443 26.49 -7.72 -3.60
CA VAL A 443 25.48 -7.51 -2.56
C VAL A 443 26.02 -7.05 -1.19
N GLY A 444 25.37 -6.04 -0.60
CA GLY A 444 25.50 -5.62 0.80
C GLY A 444 24.52 -4.48 1.11
N THR A 445 23.74 -4.61 2.19
CA THR A 445 22.79 -3.59 2.66
C THR A 445 23.52 -2.29 2.98
N PHE A 446 23.13 -1.19 2.32
CA PHE A 446 23.68 0.17 2.47
C PHE A 446 25.13 0.33 2.02
N GLU A 447 25.40 0.47 0.71
CA GLU A 447 26.74 0.86 0.27
C GLU A 447 26.74 1.95 -0.80
N ASP A 448 27.58 2.95 -0.51
CA ASP A 448 27.75 4.22 -1.19
C ASP A 448 28.45 4.03 -2.54
N TRP A 449 27.69 4.27 -3.60
CA TRP A 449 28.31 4.50 -4.90
C TRP A 449 29.24 5.72 -4.77
N ALA A 450 30.40 5.65 -5.39
CA ALA A 450 31.34 6.77 -5.42
C ALA A 450 31.60 7.20 -6.85
N LEU A 451 31.59 8.52 -7.05
CA LEU A 451 32.15 9.15 -8.24
C LEU A 451 33.60 9.51 -7.93
N VAL A 452 34.52 8.90 -8.67
CA VAL A 452 35.95 9.14 -8.53
C VAL A 452 36.46 9.83 -9.79
N ARG A 453 37.09 10.98 -9.60
CA ARG A 453 37.83 11.65 -10.67
C ARG A 453 39.21 11.02 -10.76
N VAL A 454 39.57 10.56 -11.95
CA VAL A 454 40.90 10.00 -12.22
C VAL A 454 41.63 10.78 -13.31
N GLU A 455 42.95 10.67 -13.31
CA GLU A 455 43.80 11.22 -14.38
C GLU A 455 44.01 10.21 -15.52
N SER A 456 43.98 8.91 -15.21
CA SER A 456 44.17 7.84 -16.17
C SER A 456 43.50 6.54 -15.71
N TYR A 457 43.23 5.65 -16.66
CA TYR A 457 42.62 4.35 -16.43
C TYR A 457 43.11 3.31 -17.45
N VAL A 458 42.92 2.04 -17.13
CA VAL A 458 43.14 0.88 -18.00
C VAL A 458 41.78 0.27 -18.31
N ALA A 459 41.47 0.07 -19.59
CA ALA A 459 40.27 -0.66 -20.01
C ALA A 459 40.40 -2.14 -19.67
N VAL A 460 39.42 -2.68 -18.94
CA VAL A 460 39.38 -4.09 -18.51
C VAL A 460 38.50 -4.92 -19.46
N ALA A 461 37.45 -4.31 -20.00
CA ALA A 461 36.53 -4.94 -20.95
C ALA A 461 36.67 -4.31 -22.35
N PRO A 462 36.36 -5.07 -23.43
CA PRO A 462 36.28 -4.51 -24.77
C PRO A 462 35.21 -3.41 -24.83
N PRO A 463 35.38 -2.43 -25.73
CA PRO A 463 34.44 -1.33 -25.84
C PRO A 463 33.03 -1.78 -26.19
N ASP A 464 32.03 -1.04 -25.71
CA ASP A 464 30.62 -1.18 -26.07
C ASP A 464 30.36 -0.89 -27.57
N GLU A 465 29.10 -0.97 -28.00
CA GLU A 465 28.67 -0.74 -29.40
C GLU A 465 29.08 0.65 -29.94
N ILE A 466 29.47 1.60 -29.09
CA ILE A 466 29.84 2.98 -29.44
C ILE A 466 31.37 3.21 -29.30
N GLY A 467 32.15 2.17 -28.98
CA GLY A 467 33.61 2.25 -28.94
C GLY A 467 34.20 2.71 -27.61
N ARG A 468 33.43 2.70 -26.50
CA ARG A 468 33.89 3.11 -25.17
C ARG A 468 34.11 1.91 -24.24
N PRO A 469 35.22 1.86 -23.47
CA PRO A 469 35.44 0.77 -22.53
C PRO A 469 34.39 0.82 -21.42
N SER A 470 33.64 -0.28 -21.28
CA SER A 470 32.51 -0.45 -20.37
C SER A 470 32.94 -0.70 -18.92
N ALA A 471 34.13 -1.26 -18.71
CA ALA A 471 34.74 -1.40 -17.39
C ALA A 471 36.21 -0.98 -17.43
N VAL A 472 36.62 -0.25 -16.41
CA VAL A 472 37.95 0.32 -16.29
C VAL A 472 38.52 0.04 -14.90
N LYS A 473 39.85 0.03 -14.81
CA LYS A 473 40.56 0.03 -13.54
C LYS A 473 41.59 1.15 -13.47
N PHE A 474 41.87 1.63 -12.27
CA PHE A 474 42.78 2.76 -12.07
C PHE A 474 43.61 2.63 -10.80
N HIS A 475 44.76 3.32 -10.81
CA HIS A 475 45.73 3.30 -9.72
C HIS A 475 45.31 4.21 -8.55
N SER A 476 44.87 5.43 -8.86
CA SER A 476 44.41 6.39 -7.86
C SER A 476 43.45 7.43 -8.42
N GLY A 477 42.56 7.95 -7.58
CA GLY A 477 41.63 9.01 -7.94
C GLY A 477 41.08 9.74 -6.73
N VAL A 478 40.47 10.91 -6.96
CA VAL A 478 39.88 11.74 -5.89
C VAL A 478 38.37 11.52 -5.85
N ILE A 479 37.83 11.20 -4.67
CA ILE A 479 36.38 11.02 -4.48
C ILE A 479 35.71 12.38 -4.62
N MET A 480 34.86 12.51 -5.65
CA MET A 480 34.04 13.70 -5.88
C MET A 480 32.76 13.67 -5.06
N LEU A 481 32.14 12.50 -4.99
CA LEU A 481 30.88 12.28 -4.30
C LEU A 481 30.82 10.82 -3.90
N SER A 482 30.29 10.55 -2.71
CA SER A 482 29.97 9.21 -2.23
C SER A 482 28.60 9.28 -1.58
N GLY A 483 27.73 8.32 -1.86
CA GLY A 483 26.38 8.33 -1.32
C GLY A 483 25.41 7.38 -2.04
N PRO A 484 24.09 7.56 -1.80
CA PRO A 484 23.06 6.72 -2.39
C PRO A 484 23.00 6.88 -3.92
N ARG A 485 22.57 5.81 -4.62
CA ARG A 485 22.55 5.73 -6.09
C ARG A 485 21.86 6.91 -6.73
N ARG A 486 20.72 7.35 -6.17
CA ARG A 486 20.00 8.55 -6.61
C ARG A 486 20.90 9.77 -6.74
N THR A 487 21.65 10.09 -5.68
CA THR A 487 22.48 11.30 -5.63
C THR A 487 23.62 11.16 -6.63
N ILE A 488 24.22 9.98 -6.69
CA ILE A 488 25.33 9.68 -7.59
C ILE A 488 24.91 9.74 -9.06
N LEU A 489 23.80 9.09 -9.44
CA LEU A 489 23.26 9.14 -10.80
C LEU A 489 22.85 10.57 -11.19
N SER A 490 22.23 11.31 -10.27
CA SER A 490 21.84 12.71 -10.54
C SER A 490 23.06 13.59 -10.79
N GLU A 491 24.12 13.44 -9.99
CA GLU A 491 25.37 14.19 -10.17
C GLU A 491 26.10 13.77 -11.45
N LEU A 492 26.12 12.47 -11.76
CA LEU A 492 26.76 11.96 -12.97
C LEU A 492 26.09 12.50 -14.24
N ILE A 493 24.75 12.61 -14.24
CA ILE A 493 23.99 13.28 -15.32
C ILE A 493 24.32 14.79 -15.35
N ALA A 494 24.40 15.45 -14.19
CA ALA A 494 24.76 16.87 -14.12
C ALA A 494 26.18 17.14 -14.65
N LEU A 495 27.10 16.20 -14.50
CA LEU A 495 28.45 16.22 -15.05
C LEU A 495 28.50 15.89 -16.56
N GLY A 496 27.37 15.54 -17.17
CA GLY A 496 27.21 15.36 -18.62
C GLY A 496 27.22 13.90 -19.10
N ALA A 497 27.00 12.92 -18.22
CA ALA A 497 26.79 11.54 -18.64
C ALA A 497 25.48 11.40 -19.44
N ASP A 498 25.48 10.51 -20.44
CA ASP A 498 24.27 10.18 -21.21
C ASP A 498 23.37 9.27 -20.37
N PRO A 499 22.15 9.70 -19.97
CA PRO A 499 21.23 8.90 -19.17
C PRO A 499 20.87 7.55 -19.80
N ARG A 500 21.00 7.40 -21.13
CA ARG A 500 20.70 6.16 -21.85
C ARG A 500 21.79 5.10 -21.71
N GLN A 501 23.02 5.52 -21.43
CA GLN A 501 24.18 4.63 -21.33
C GLN A 501 24.48 4.22 -19.89
N LEU A 502 23.82 4.83 -18.90
CA LEU A 502 24.01 4.51 -17.49
C LEU A 502 23.52 3.10 -17.16
N VAL A 503 24.30 2.39 -16.34
CA VAL A 503 23.93 1.09 -15.75
C VAL A 503 22.62 1.16 -14.97
N GLY A 504 22.27 2.33 -14.43
CA GLY A 504 21.00 2.60 -13.77
C GLY A 504 20.25 3.76 -14.41
N ARG A 505 18.98 3.55 -14.78
CA ARG A 505 18.10 4.62 -15.27
C ARG A 505 17.47 5.41 -14.12
N LEU A 506 17.30 6.71 -14.30
CA LEU A 506 16.55 7.57 -13.38
C LEU A 506 15.22 8.00 -14.01
N ALA A 507 14.09 7.62 -13.40
CA ALA A 507 12.76 8.10 -13.79
C ALA A 507 12.15 8.97 -12.69
N LYS A 508 11.58 10.11 -13.07
CA LYS A 508 10.89 11.03 -12.16
C LYS A 508 9.49 11.33 -12.69
N ALA A 509 8.50 11.28 -11.80
CA ALA A 509 7.14 11.69 -12.05
C ALA A 509 6.69 12.70 -10.97
N GLY A 510 5.77 13.59 -11.34
CA GLY A 510 5.16 14.54 -10.40
C GLY A 510 4.22 13.88 -9.40
N ASP A 511 3.45 14.70 -8.67
CA ASP A 511 2.39 14.22 -7.78
C ASP A 511 1.38 13.37 -8.56
N ARG A 512 0.95 12.26 -7.95
CA ARG A 512 0.06 11.25 -8.55
C ARG A 512 0.59 10.55 -9.80
N GLY A 513 1.76 10.94 -10.30
CA GLY A 513 2.38 10.35 -11.48
C GLY A 513 2.94 8.95 -11.21
N CYS A 514 3.28 8.25 -12.28
CA CYS A 514 3.90 6.92 -12.25
C CYS A 514 5.31 6.99 -12.83
N ALA A 515 6.29 6.47 -12.09
CA ALA A 515 7.67 6.31 -12.54
C ALA A 515 8.05 4.83 -12.48
N ALA A 516 8.63 4.31 -13.56
CA ALA A 516 9.08 2.93 -13.62
C ALA A 516 10.49 2.84 -14.20
N VAL A 517 11.34 2.02 -13.57
CA VAL A 517 12.71 1.71 -14.04
C VAL A 517 12.97 0.22 -13.95
N GLY A 518 13.87 -0.26 -14.81
CA GLY A 518 14.38 -1.63 -14.76
C GLY A 518 15.38 -1.85 -13.61
N ARG A 519 16.19 -2.90 -13.75
CA ARG A 519 17.25 -3.25 -12.80
C ARG A 519 18.26 -2.10 -12.62
N HIS A 520 18.83 -1.97 -11.42
CA HIS A 520 19.80 -0.94 -11.01
C HIS A 520 19.33 0.51 -11.14
N GLY A 521 18.05 0.76 -11.42
CA GLY A 521 17.51 2.09 -11.62
C GLY A 521 17.13 2.83 -10.34
N ALA A 522 16.65 4.06 -10.50
CA ALA A 522 15.99 4.84 -9.47
C ALA A 522 14.66 5.40 -10.01
N ALA A 523 13.53 5.01 -9.42
CA ALA A 523 12.20 5.53 -9.75
C ALA A 523 11.70 6.47 -8.63
N HIS A 524 11.24 7.65 -9.01
CA HIS A 524 10.71 8.64 -8.09
C HIS A 524 9.36 9.18 -8.55
N ALA A 525 8.39 9.23 -7.65
CA ALA A 525 7.12 9.91 -7.89
C ALA A 525 6.78 10.86 -6.74
N GLY A 526 5.95 11.86 -7.02
CA GLY A 526 5.50 12.82 -6.02
C GLY A 526 4.51 12.24 -5.01
N ARG A 527 3.77 13.12 -4.34
CA ARG A 527 2.71 12.76 -3.39
C ARG A 527 1.62 11.92 -4.08
N ALA A 528 1.19 10.85 -3.42
CA ALA A 528 0.27 9.87 -3.98
C ALA A 528 0.72 9.31 -5.35
N GLY A 529 2.01 9.39 -5.67
CA GLY A 529 2.60 8.82 -6.88
C GLY A 529 2.90 7.33 -6.74
N TRP A 530 3.30 6.74 -7.85
CA TRP A 530 3.64 5.32 -7.98
C TRP A 530 5.06 5.20 -8.50
N ALA A 531 5.92 4.48 -7.79
CA ALA A 531 7.29 4.23 -8.22
C ALA A 531 7.59 2.74 -8.23
N PHE A 532 8.02 2.22 -9.38
CA PHE A 532 8.40 0.82 -9.58
C PHE A 532 9.85 0.74 -9.99
N ALA A 533 10.63 -0.03 -9.26
CA ALA A 533 12.04 -0.23 -9.56
C ALA A 533 12.39 -1.73 -9.55
N GLY A 534 13.20 -2.17 -10.50
CA GLY A 534 13.62 -3.58 -10.60
C GLY A 534 14.56 -4.02 -9.49
N ALA A 535 15.22 -5.17 -9.67
CA ALA A 535 16.21 -5.65 -8.71
C ALA A 535 17.37 -4.63 -8.54
N HIS A 536 17.94 -4.57 -7.34
CA HIS A 536 19.05 -3.70 -6.95
C HIS A 536 18.79 -2.20 -7.20
N SER A 537 17.53 -1.78 -7.11
CA SER A 537 17.08 -0.44 -7.50
C SER A 537 16.47 0.33 -6.33
N ASP A 538 16.37 1.64 -6.49
CA ASP A 538 15.75 2.54 -5.51
C ASP A 538 14.38 3.00 -6.02
N SER A 539 13.36 2.86 -5.19
CA SER A 539 12.01 3.36 -5.44
C SER A 539 11.63 4.34 -4.34
N SER A 540 11.20 5.55 -4.67
CA SER A 540 10.77 6.53 -3.66
C SER A 540 9.56 7.33 -4.06
N VAL A 541 8.63 7.50 -3.14
CA VAL A 541 7.40 8.27 -3.33
C VAL A 541 7.12 9.21 -2.17
N GLY A 542 6.37 10.27 -2.45
CA GLY A 542 5.84 11.15 -1.41
C GLY A 542 4.73 10.51 -0.56
N ASP A 543 4.09 11.33 0.29
CA ASP A 543 3.00 10.87 1.18
C ASP A 543 1.87 10.19 0.41
N LYS A 544 1.29 9.14 0.99
CA LYS A 544 0.21 8.33 0.42
C LYS A 544 0.56 7.68 -0.94
N GLY A 545 1.84 7.67 -1.32
CA GLY A 545 2.31 7.01 -2.54
C GLY A 545 2.58 5.52 -2.36
N VAL A 546 2.87 4.84 -3.47
CA VAL A 546 3.27 3.43 -3.51
C VAL A 546 4.67 3.31 -4.11
N ALA A 547 5.63 2.82 -3.31
CA ALA A 547 6.98 2.50 -3.74
C ALA A 547 7.19 0.99 -3.71
N ILE A 548 7.53 0.40 -4.86
CA ILE A 548 7.86 -1.02 -4.98
C ILE A 548 9.26 -1.16 -5.57
N ALA A 549 10.09 -1.97 -4.92
CA ALA A 549 11.45 -2.29 -5.36
C ALA A 549 11.66 -3.81 -5.39
N GLY A 550 12.35 -4.31 -6.42
CA GLY A 550 12.65 -5.73 -6.57
C GLY A 550 13.74 -6.24 -5.61
N PHE A 551 14.24 -7.46 -5.87
CA PHE A 551 15.33 -8.10 -5.10
C PHE A 551 16.45 -7.14 -4.67
N ALA A 552 16.78 -7.13 -3.37
CA ALA A 552 17.80 -6.28 -2.77
C ALA A 552 17.63 -4.77 -3.08
N GLY A 553 16.41 -4.34 -3.38
CA GLY A 553 16.05 -2.96 -3.65
C GLY A 553 15.70 -2.18 -2.38
N PHE A 554 15.62 -0.86 -2.51
CA PHE A 554 15.22 0.06 -1.47
C PHE A 554 13.91 0.74 -1.87
N ALA A 555 12.82 0.49 -1.14
CA ALA A 555 11.54 1.15 -1.32
C ALA A 555 11.27 2.12 -0.17
N SER A 556 10.98 3.38 -0.49
CA SER A 556 10.66 4.42 0.50
C SER A 556 9.38 5.16 0.15
N ALA A 557 8.46 5.25 1.11
CA ALA A 557 7.22 5.99 0.97
C ALA A 557 7.02 6.97 2.13
N GLY A 558 6.42 8.12 1.84
CA GLY A 558 6.07 9.12 2.85
C GLY A 558 4.97 8.68 3.84
N ALA A 559 4.38 9.62 4.55
CA ALA A 559 3.31 9.36 5.53
C ALA A 559 2.07 8.75 4.85
N GLY A 560 1.50 7.70 5.46
CA GLY A 560 0.39 6.92 4.91
C GLY A 560 0.72 6.21 3.59
N GLY A 561 2.00 6.17 3.20
CA GLY A 561 2.46 5.51 1.99
C GLY A 561 2.68 4.01 2.18
N ILE A 562 2.83 3.31 1.06
CA ILE A 562 3.09 1.87 1.00
C ILE A 562 4.48 1.66 0.39
N ALA A 563 5.36 1.00 1.12
CA ALA A 563 6.68 0.59 0.65
C ALA A 563 6.76 -0.95 0.64
N MET A 564 7.09 -1.53 -0.51
CA MET A 564 7.26 -2.97 -0.67
C MET A 564 8.62 -3.27 -1.28
N ALA A 565 9.37 -4.17 -0.66
CA ALA A 565 10.64 -4.65 -1.17
C ALA A 565 10.68 -6.18 -1.16
N GLU A 566 11.25 -6.78 -2.20
CA GLU A 566 11.41 -8.23 -2.29
C GLU A 566 12.62 -8.73 -1.47
N GLU A 567 13.09 -9.97 -1.74
CA GLU A 567 14.14 -10.65 -0.98
C GLU A 567 15.40 -9.81 -0.77
N ASN A 568 15.91 -9.77 0.47
CA ASN A 568 16.99 -8.89 0.96
C ASN A 568 16.73 -7.38 0.85
N GLY A 569 15.53 -6.97 0.41
CA GLY A 569 15.18 -5.58 0.23
C GLY A 569 14.82 -4.85 1.52
N VAL A 570 14.87 -3.52 1.45
CA VAL A 570 14.54 -2.61 2.55
C VAL A 570 13.31 -1.79 2.16
N ALA A 571 12.25 -1.93 2.95
CA ALA A 571 11.03 -1.14 2.82
C ALA A 571 10.91 -0.17 3.99
N VAL A 572 10.73 1.12 3.69
CA VAL A 572 10.55 2.18 4.70
C VAL A 572 9.31 2.99 4.37
N ALA A 573 8.36 3.04 5.29
CA ALA A 573 7.16 3.86 5.18
C ALA A 573 7.07 4.86 6.33
N GLY A 574 6.54 6.06 6.06
CA GLY A 574 6.35 7.10 7.06
C GLY A 574 5.29 6.78 8.12
N ALA A 575 4.86 7.79 8.88
CA ALA A 575 3.80 7.66 9.87
C ALA A 575 2.48 7.15 9.23
N GLY A 576 1.83 6.18 9.87
CA GLY A 576 0.62 5.52 9.38
C GLY A 576 0.84 4.70 8.09
N GLY A 577 2.09 4.52 7.67
CA GLY A 577 2.44 3.81 6.44
C GLY A 577 2.52 2.29 6.62
N LEU A 578 2.60 1.60 5.48
CA LEU A 578 2.77 0.15 5.39
C LEU A 578 4.13 -0.18 4.77
N ALA A 579 4.97 -0.89 5.51
CA ALA A 579 6.26 -1.39 5.02
C ALA A 579 6.25 -2.92 4.97
N ILE A 580 6.53 -3.50 3.81
CA ILE A 580 6.59 -4.95 3.60
C ILE A 580 7.95 -5.32 3.01
N SER A 581 8.68 -6.22 3.67
CA SER A 581 9.88 -6.86 3.15
C SER A 581 9.64 -8.36 3.03
N GLU A 582 9.54 -8.85 1.80
CA GLU A 582 9.33 -10.28 1.50
C GLU A 582 10.67 -11.01 1.32
N GLY A 583 10.65 -12.34 1.31
CA GLY A 583 11.75 -13.18 0.85
C GLY A 583 12.50 -13.94 1.94
N LYS A 584 13.21 -14.99 1.55
CA LYS A 584 13.63 -16.07 2.47
C LYS A 584 14.51 -15.61 3.63
N ARG A 585 15.41 -14.66 3.40
CA ARG A 585 16.42 -14.22 4.37
C ARG A 585 16.67 -12.73 4.25
N TYR A 586 17.02 -12.12 5.38
CA TYR A 586 17.48 -10.74 5.52
C TYR A 586 16.54 -9.70 4.90
N GLY A 587 16.95 -8.44 4.98
CA GLY A 587 16.12 -7.30 4.61
C GLY A 587 15.41 -6.70 5.82
N ALA A 588 14.72 -5.61 5.56
CA ALA A 588 14.16 -4.78 6.62
C ALA A 588 12.82 -4.17 6.23
N ALA A 589 11.90 -4.09 7.18
CA ALA A 589 10.65 -3.36 7.04
C ALA A 589 10.52 -2.37 8.19
N HIS A 590 10.42 -1.08 7.89
CA HIS A 590 10.29 -0.02 8.90
C HIS A 590 9.10 0.86 8.59
N ALA A 591 8.16 0.96 9.53
CA ALA A 591 7.03 1.87 9.45
C ALA A 591 7.11 2.93 10.58
N GLY A 592 6.65 4.14 10.31
CA GLY A 592 6.62 5.20 11.31
C GLY A 592 5.57 5.00 12.41
N THR A 593 5.31 6.05 13.18
CA THR A 593 4.23 6.10 14.19
C THR A 593 2.90 5.66 13.60
N GLY A 594 2.16 4.77 14.26
CA GLY A 594 0.86 4.28 13.76
C GLY A 594 0.97 3.33 12.56
N GLY A 595 2.18 3.01 12.09
CA GLY A 595 2.38 2.22 10.88
C GLY A 595 2.44 0.71 11.11
N LEU A 596 2.35 -0.04 10.02
CA LEU A 596 2.48 -1.50 9.98
C LEU A 596 3.75 -1.90 9.24
N ALA A 597 4.62 -2.66 9.89
CA ALA A 597 5.80 -3.26 9.30
C ALA A 597 5.70 -4.79 9.30
N ILE A 598 5.93 -5.41 8.15
CA ILE A 598 5.86 -6.85 7.95
C ILE A 598 7.16 -7.36 7.34
N GLY A 599 7.84 -8.26 8.05
CA GLY A 599 8.97 -9.02 7.53
C GLY A 599 8.58 -10.48 7.33
N ASP A 600 8.48 -10.91 6.07
CA ASP A 600 8.24 -12.31 5.74
C ASP A 600 9.55 -13.02 5.40
N GLY A 601 10.11 -13.78 6.34
CA GLY A 601 11.37 -14.51 6.17
C GLY A 601 12.31 -14.46 7.38
N ARG A 602 13.44 -15.17 7.29
CA ARG A 602 14.37 -15.31 8.43
C ARG A 602 15.30 -14.11 8.57
N PHE A 603 15.69 -13.79 9.80
CA PHE A 603 16.72 -12.78 10.10
C PHE A 603 16.39 -11.38 9.57
N LYS A 604 15.10 -11.04 9.50
CA LYS A 604 14.65 -9.70 9.10
C LYS A 604 14.63 -8.76 10.29
N THR A 605 14.90 -7.49 10.04
CA THR A 605 14.65 -6.41 11.00
C THR A 605 13.30 -5.77 10.70
N VAL A 606 12.40 -5.78 11.67
CA VAL A 606 11.03 -5.26 11.52
C VAL A 606 10.80 -4.20 12.58
N GLY A 607 10.64 -2.95 12.17
CA GLY A 607 10.49 -1.81 13.06
C GLY A 607 9.17 -1.08 12.85
N ALA A 608 8.48 -0.73 13.93
CA ALA A 608 7.34 0.17 13.87
C ALA A 608 7.45 1.27 14.94
N GLY A 609 6.96 2.47 14.64
CA GLY A 609 7.00 3.59 15.58
C GLY A 609 6.07 3.44 16.78
N VAL A 610 5.83 4.55 17.50
CA VAL A 610 4.82 4.62 18.57
C VAL A 610 3.45 4.25 18.02
N GLY A 611 2.71 3.40 18.73
CA GLY A 611 1.42 2.87 18.29
C GLY A 611 1.55 2.11 16.97
N GLY A 612 2.70 1.54 16.66
CA GLY A 612 2.92 0.76 15.44
C GLY A 612 2.69 -0.74 15.65
N VAL A 613 2.67 -1.49 14.55
CA VAL A 613 2.64 -2.96 14.57
C VAL A 613 3.82 -3.50 13.79
N ALA A 614 4.61 -4.38 14.42
CA ALA A 614 5.67 -5.13 13.76
C ALA A 614 5.31 -6.61 13.72
N LEU A 615 5.31 -7.19 12.51
CA LEU A 615 4.97 -8.59 12.26
C LEU A 615 6.16 -9.32 11.63
N ALA A 616 6.57 -10.43 12.23
CA ALA A 616 7.51 -11.37 11.63
C ALA A 616 6.84 -12.73 11.47
N THR A 617 6.97 -13.34 10.30
CA THR A 617 6.36 -14.65 10.01
C THR A 617 7.30 -15.82 10.31
N SER A 618 8.59 -15.55 10.50
CA SER A 618 9.66 -16.54 10.52
C SER A 618 10.73 -16.20 11.57
N TYR A 619 11.42 -17.25 12.05
CA TYR A 619 12.37 -17.18 13.16
C TYR A 619 13.63 -16.36 12.89
N GLY A 620 14.30 -15.96 13.97
CA GLY A 620 15.61 -15.29 13.97
C GLY A 620 15.56 -13.81 13.59
N GLY A 621 14.38 -13.22 13.41
CA GLY A 621 14.21 -11.79 13.17
C GLY A 621 14.35 -10.95 14.45
N ALA A 622 14.53 -9.65 14.27
CA ALA A 622 14.48 -8.66 15.34
C ALA A 622 13.29 -7.73 15.11
N LEU A 623 12.38 -7.65 16.08
CA LEU A 623 11.21 -6.78 16.04
C LEU A 623 11.41 -5.64 17.03
N THR A 624 11.21 -4.40 16.58
CA THR A 624 11.27 -3.21 17.44
C THR A 624 9.99 -2.41 17.30
N VAL A 625 9.33 -2.09 18.41
CA VAL A 625 8.13 -1.26 18.39
C VAL A 625 8.20 -0.18 19.47
N GLY A 626 7.79 1.04 19.13
CA GLY A 626 7.66 2.14 20.09
C GLY A 626 6.56 1.90 21.13
N ASP A 627 6.36 2.87 22.02
CA ASP A 627 5.30 2.87 23.03
C ASP A 627 3.91 2.59 22.40
N ASP A 628 3.00 1.97 23.15
CA ASP A 628 1.61 1.71 22.76
C ASP A 628 1.41 0.81 21.52
N GLY A 629 2.45 0.11 21.07
CA GLY A 629 2.41 -0.74 19.87
C GLY A 629 2.29 -2.25 20.13
N VAL A 630 2.34 -3.04 19.05
CA VAL A 630 2.22 -4.50 19.07
C VAL A 630 3.35 -5.14 18.28
N ALA A 631 4.04 -6.11 18.87
CA ALA A 631 4.94 -7.01 18.15
C ALA A 631 4.38 -8.43 18.15
N PHE A 632 4.32 -9.04 16.97
CA PHE A 632 3.88 -10.42 16.81
C PHE A 632 4.88 -11.16 15.92
N GLY A 633 5.46 -12.22 16.44
CA GLY A 633 6.30 -13.11 15.66
C GLY A 633 7.49 -13.67 16.43
N PRO A 634 8.05 -14.78 15.92
CA PRO A 634 9.19 -15.43 16.53
C PRO A 634 10.46 -14.61 16.30
N GLY A 635 11.19 -14.35 17.39
CA GLY A 635 12.47 -13.66 17.33
C GLY A 635 12.77 -12.83 18.57
N HIS A 636 13.68 -11.88 18.39
CA HIS A 636 14.07 -10.94 19.44
C HIS A 636 13.18 -9.70 19.39
N VAL A 637 12.33 -9.53 20.39
CA VAL A 637 11.36 -8.44 20.46
C VAL A 637 11.86 -7.37 21.43
N THR A 638 11.91 -6.11 20.98
CA THR A 638 12.20 -4.93 21.80
C THR A 638 11.03 -3.96 21.73
N LEU A 639 10.46 -3.59 22.88
CA LEU A 639 9.26 -2.78 22.97
C LEU A 639 9.44 -1.57 23.87
N GLY A 640 8.73 -0.49 23.54
CA GLY A 640 8.46 0.61 24.45
C GLY A 640 7.51 0.22 25.60
N ARG A 641 6.83 1.22 26.17
CA ARG A 641 5.87 1.08 27.27
C ARG A 641 4.46 0.77 26.77
N ASN A 642 3.68 0.09 27.60
CA ASN A 642 2.27 -0.24 27.34
C ASN A 642 2.03 -1.00 26.01
N CYS A 643 3.01 -1.80 25.60
CA CYS A 643 2.97 -2.56 24.36
C CYS A 643 2.42 -3.97 24.57
N VAL A 644 2.21 -4.71 23.48
CA VAL A 644 1.88 -6.14 23.49
C VAL A 644 2.95 -6.90 22.72
N ALA A 645 3.52 -7.94 23.33
CA ALA A 645 4.45 -8.88 22.70
C ALA A 645 3.79 -10.26 22.56
N ILE A 646 3.80 -10.84 21.36
CA ILE A 646 3.19 -12.16 21.11
C ILE A 646 4.18 -13.07 20.38
N GLY A 647 4.43 -14.25 20.96
CA GLY A 647 5.12 -15.35 20.26
C GLY A 647 6.62 -15.11 20.01
N PHE A 648 7.34 -14.58 20.99
CA PHE A 648 8.77 -14.22 20.92
C PHE A 648 9.71 -15.33 21.42
N GLU A 649 10.97 -15.29 20.99
CA GLU A 649 12.05 -16.11 21.56
C GLU A 649 12.67 -15.43 22.78
N THR A 650 13.00 -14.14 22.62
CA THR A 650 13.43 -13.27 23.72
C THR A 650 12.70 -11.94 23.63
N VAL A 651 12.40 -11.34 24.77
CA VAL A 651 11.72 -10.04 24.82
C VAL A 651 12.40 -9.09 25.78
N SER A 652 12.49 -7.82 25.41
CA SER A 652 12.73 -6.71 26.32
C SER A 652 11.65 -5.67 26.08
N ALA A 653 11.00 -5.20 27.14
CA ALA A 653 9.86 -4.31 27.02
C ALA A 653 9.85 -3.28 28.14
N GLY A 654 9.26 -2.12 27.84
CA GLY A 654 9.03 -1.07 28.82
C GLY A 654 7.87 -1.39 29.75
N GLU A 655 7.77 -0.60 30.82
CA GLU A 655 6.73 -0.71 31.85
C GLU A 655 5.30 -0.77 31.29
N GLY A 656 4.46 -1.57 31.93
CA GLY A 656 3.05 -1.73 31.59
C GLY A 656 2.79 -2.58 30.34
N SER A 657 3.83 -3.17 29.73
CA SER A 657 3.64 -4.02 28.54
C SER A 657 3.14 -5.42 28.90
N LEU A 658 2.26 -5.98 28.06
CA LEU A 658 1.78 -7.36 28.15
C LEU A 658 2.67 -8.28 27.32
N LEU A 659 3.19 -9.33 27.95
CA LEU A 659 3.94 -10.39 27.31
C LEU A 659 3.06 -11.63 27.20
N VAL A 660 2.94 -12.21 26.00
CA VAL A 660 2.16 -13.42 25.73
C VAL A 660 3.04 -14.44 24.99
N TRP A 661 3.22 -15.62 25.57
CA TRP A 661 3.99 -16.70 24.94
C TRP A 661 3.24 -18.03 25.03
N SER A 662 3.52 -18.93 24.09
CA SER A 662 2.98 -20.28 24.09
C SER A 662 3.93 -21.25 24.79
N ILE A 663 3.37 -22.20 25.51
CA ILE A 663 4.05 -23.36 26.09
C ILE A 663 3.50 -24.60 25.37
N ALA A 664 4.41 -25.50 25.01
CA ALA A 664 4.03 -26.82 24.51
C ALA A 664 3.17 -27.53 25.57
N SER A 665 1.99 -28.01 25.20
CA SER A 665 1.17 -28.83 26.09
C SER A 665 1.14 -30.28 25.59
N GLU A 666 1.13 -31.22 26.54
CA GLU A 666 1.06 -32.66 26.26
C GLU A 666 -0.24 -33.05 25.52
N ALA A 667 -1.28 -32.23 25.59
CA ALA A 667 -2.57 -32.42 24.94
C ALA A 667 -2.62 -31.88 23.49
N GLY A 668 -1.50 -31.39 22.94
CA GLY A 668 -1.38 -30.94 21.55
C GLY A 668 -1.95 -29.55 21.25
N ALA A 669 -2.77 -28.98 22.13
CA ALA A 669 -3.19 -27.58 22.05
C ALA A 669 -2.15 -26.66 22.74
N PRO A 670 -1.74 -25.53 22.14
CA PRO A 670 -0.83 -24.60 22.80
C PRO A 670 -1.50 -24.01 24.03
N ARG A 671 -0.81 -24.05 25.17
CA ARG A 671 -1.19 -23.29 26.36
C ARG A 671 -0.49 -21.94 26.30
N TYR A 672 -1.18 -20.87 26.66
CA TYR A 672 -0.58 -19.54 26.72
C TYR A 672 -0.35 -19.14 28.17
N GLU A 673 0.76 -18.45 28.41
CA GLU A 673 1.02 -17.74 29.66
C GLU A 673 1.21 -16.25 29.38
N THR A 674 0.99 -15.45 30.41
CA THR A 674 1.08 -13.99 30.31
C THR A 674 1.84 -13.38 31.47
N ALA A 675 2.46 -12.22 31.22
CA ALA A 675 3.07 -11.41 32.26
C ALA A 675 2.95 -9.92 31.94
N ILE A 676 2.90 -9.08 32.98
CA ILE A 676 2.92 -7.63 32.85
C ILE A 676 4.29 -7.11 33.31
N VAL A 677 4.95 -6.34 32.45
CA VAL A 677 6.22 -5.71 32.78
C VAL A 677 6.01 -4.62 33.83
N GLY A 678 6.82 -4.63 34.88
CA GLY A 678 6.66 -3.80 36.08
C GLY A 678 5.82 -4.48 37.18
N ALA A 679 5.32 -5.70 36.94
CA ALA A 679 4.56 -6.47 37.92
C ALA A 679 5.05 -7.93 38.00
N GLY A 680 4.75 -8.61 39.11
CA GLY A 680 5.02 -10.05 39.24
C GLY A 680 6.48 -10.47 39.09
N GLY A 681 7.44 -9.56 39.36
CA GLY A 681 8.88 -9.83 39.23
C GLY A 681 9.46 -9.67 37.83
N VAL A 682 8.66 -9.22 36.84
CA VAL A 682 9.16 -8.86 35.51
C VAL A 682 9.56 -7.39 35.51
N LEU A 683 10.85 -7.11 35.38
CA LEU A 683 11.42 -5.77 35.44
C LEU A 683 11.43 -5.12 34.04
N PRO A 684 11.21 -3.80 33.94
CA PRO A 684 11.26 -3.09 32.67
C PRO A 684 12.69 -3.04 32.11
N ASN A 685 12.78 -3.08 30.77
CA ASN A 685 14.04 -2.97 30.01
C ASN A 685 15.08 -4.05 30.33
N ILE A 686 14.66 -5.14 30.97
CA ILE A 686 15.47 -6.35 31.12
C ILE A 686 15.10 -7.30 29.97
N ARG A 687 16.10 -8.05 29.49
CA ARG A 687 15.88 -9.05 28.46
C ARG A 687 15.48 -10.36 29.12
N TYR A 688 14.36 -10.94 28.67
CA TYR A 688 13.85 -12.22 29.12
C TYR A 688 13.85 -13.24 27.97
N GLY A 689 14.06 -14.51 28.31
CA GLY A 689 13.83 -15.66 27.44
C GLY A 689 12.79 -16.59 28.06
N VAL A 690 12.15 -17.42 27.23
CA VAL A 690 11.25 -18.48 27.72
C VAL A 690 12.05 -19.76 27.89
N ASP A 691 12.15 -20.25 29.13
CA ASP A 691 12.83 -21.50 29.48
C ASP A 691 11.91 -22.38 30.34
N ALA A 692 11.70 -23.62 29.91
CA ALA A 692 10.77 -24.57 30.52
C ALA A 692 9.36 -23.99 30.76
N GLY A 693 8.91 -23.09 29.88
CA GLY A 693 7.61 -22.42 29.97
C GLY A 693 7.56 -21.19 30.89
N ALA A 694 8.64 -20.86 31.60
CA ALA A 694 8.72 -19.67 32.44
C ALA A 694 9.59 -18.58 31.80
N LEU A 695 9.27 -17.31 32.08
CA LEU A 695 10.15 -16.19 31.74
C LEU A 695 11.35 -16.17 32.67
N LYS A 696 12.55 -16.16 32.10
CA LYS A 696 13.81 -16.00 32.84
C LYS A 696 14.62 -14.82 32.31
N PRO A 697 15.18 -13.98 33.18
CA PRO A 697 16.08 -12.92 32.75
C PRO A 697 17.32 -13.53 32.07
N LEU A 698 17.76 -12.93 30.98
CA LEU A 698 18.95 -13.30 30.24
C LEU A 698 20.07 -12.35 30.63
N GLY A 699 20.98 -12.83 31.50
CA GLY A 699 22.04 -12.06 32.13
C GLY A 699 21.78 -11.79 33.61
N ASP A 700 22.80 -11.30 34.32
CA ASP A 700 22.65 -10.90 35.72
C ASP A 700 21.71 -9.68 35.79
N PRO A 701 20.63 -9.73 36.59
CA PRO A 701 19.79 -8.55 36.80
C PRO A 701 20.65 -7.45 37.43
N PRO A 702 20.44 -6.17 37.08
CA PRO A 702 21.16 -5.07 37.72
C PRO A 702 20.97 -5.18 39.25
N GLU A 703 22.05 -5.09 40.02
CA GLU A 703 21.97 -4.99 41.48
C GLU A 703 21.06 -3.80 41.82
N ILE A 704 19.94 -4.10 42.49
CA ILE A 704 18.86 -3.15 42.85
C ILE A 704 19.29 -2.30 44.04
#